data_AF-A0A8J2K4A9-F1
#
_entry.id   AF-A0A8J2K4A9-F1
#
_cell.length_a   1.000
_cell.length_b   1.000
_cell.length_c   1.000
_cell.angle_alpha   90.00
_cell.angle_beta   90.00
_cell.angle_gamma   90.00
#
_symmetry.space_group_name_H-M   'P 1'
#
loop_
_entity.id
_entity.type
_entity.pdbx_description
1 polymer ?
#
loop_
_entity_poly.entity_id
_entity_poly.type
_entity_poly.pdbx_seq_one_letter_code
_entity_poly.pdbx_strand_id
1 'polypeptide(L)'
;MAEAFVDMERYFVNHLEENSNARKLCGQTWCEMREYADIWMEVLQEQIEHDRCKTRKCCMKMNGSVYSGTAGLAMLDIFLAKTFEMADCDREQLLLRAAGHLECSLKKLKKCRMSFLAGDAGPLAITIVLYSDMVANGCNCECMVAKYLKQLLAFKEEATLPYLDTASEVVCGRAGYLWSLLYINQHYPNLIDPDIITDVVIAIVRAGKPCNGCLRKHLMYKWRGKDLLGAAHGLFGIIYVLLKAKNYWPLDEVLERELDPLNPNRYKKLTCEEKCELQKYMFCPETTMSVCNENVQEWVLETLHFLTTQIFASGNTLPSLGSGADKFVNWAHGGSGAVYTFIEAHKIFRHPHFLTAAVNCGECIWGRGLVKKGYGLTDGVAGNAYALMALFKHTKVETFRKQALMFAEYCFNYGSKDDPCRRIPDHPLSLYEGLAGCTDITINKICVTGSGTQAAVLVLQLFCTRTYFWEISAIVTYNAACQILDRNAREYYLSGADDEVTLRDNKVAFQRYVLRPRMLRDVSIRSLETTVFGKPVAFPLGVSPTAMQKMAHPDGEIANAKAAAAMGTIYTLPTMGTSTIEEVAAATPNSRKWFQLYIYKDRSLAKTLIRRAEVAGFEALVLTVDSFLFGKKRVPLRENFKMPPHLSMANFDKSSNVKGAINDYVEESLDQGITWKDVQWVKNVSQLKLVVKGILTPEDALISLQHGVDGIFISNHGGRQLDTVQTTAEVLPEIVAAVKGRCEIFVDCGVSRGSDVFKALALGANMAFAGRPLIWGLAVGGEEGAKKVLQIYKDELDLTMALAGVRKVSEITNEYVMRRSVL
;
A
#
# COMPACT_ATOMS: atom_id res chain seq x y z
N MET A 1 15.96 10.62 14.77
CA MET A 1 15.09 9.67 14.02
C MET A 1 14.80 10.17 12.61
N ALA A 2 14.16 11.32 12.40
CA ALA A 2 14.00 11.91 11.07
C ALA A 2 15.32 12.02 10.29
N GLU A 3 16.42 12.34 10.97
CA GLU A 3 17.74 12.32 10.34
C GLU A 3 18.35 10.94 10.13
N ALA A 4 18.08 9.98 11.01
CA ALA A 4 18.56 8.61 10.79
C ALA A 4 18.01 8.06 9.45
N PHE A 5 16.82 8.53 9.07
CA PHE A 5 16.16 8.29 7.81
C PHE A 5 16.84 9.05 6.64
N VAL A 6 17.08 10.36 6.77
CA VAL A 6 17.76 11.16 5.71
C VAL A 6 19.26 10.79 5.53
N ASP A 7 19.98 10.45 6.59
CA ASP A 7 21.37 9.95 6.53
C ASP A 7 21.45 8.53 5.95
N MET A 8 20.34 7.78 5.91
CA MET A 8 20.24 6.52 5.18
C MET A 8 20.03 6.75 3.69
N GLU A 9 19.16 7.69 3.31
CA GLU A 9 18.96 8.14 1.93
C GLU A 9 20.31 8.48 1.28
N ARG A 10 21.11 9.32 1.96
CA ARG A 10 22.44 9.73 1.49
C ARG A 10 23.46 8.60 1.45
N TYR A 11 23.48 7.71 2.45
CA TYR A 11 24.38 6.55 2.45
C TYR A 11 24.07 5.62 1.28
N PHE A 12 22.79 5.43 0.96
CA PHE A 12 22.34 4.55 -0.13
C PHE A 12 22.71 5.11 -1.51
N VAL A 13 22.44 6.39 -1.73
CA VAL A 13 22.83 7.11 -2.96
C VAL A 13 24.34 7.00 -3.20
N ASN A 14 25.16 7.20 -2.16
CA ASN A 14 26.61 7.17 -2.28
C ASN A 14 27.20 5.74 -2.41
N HIS A 15 26.63 4.73 -1.74
CA HIS A 15 27.15 3.34 -1.83
C HIS A 15 26.72 2.61 -3.12
N LEU A 16 25.63 3.03 -3.77
CA LEU A 16 25.25 2.56 -5.11
C LEU A 16 26.21 3.05 -6.20
N GLU A 17 26.86 4.20 -6.00
CA GLU A 17 27.89 4.71 -6.92
C GLU A 17 29.20 3.92 -6.84
N GLU A 18 29.59 3.43 -5.66
CA GLU A 18 30.86 2.72 -5.44
C GLU A 18 30.80 1.22 -5.77
N ASN A 19 29.60 0.61 -5.85
CA ASN A 19 29.43 -0.84 -6.03
C ASN A 19 28.67 -1.18 -7.34
N SER A 20 29.41 -1.29 -8.45
CA SER A 20 28.86 -1.57 -9.79
C SER A 20 28.08 -2.89 -9.90
N ASN A 21 28.33 -3.86 -9.02
CA ASN A 21 27.56 -5.10 -8.90
C ASN A 21 26.22 -4.91 -8.16
N ALA A 22 26.13 -3.97 -7.21
CA ALA A 22 24.86 -3.61 -6.57
C ALA A 22 23.92 -2.87 -7.52
N ARG A 23 24.44 -2.09 -8.49
CA ARG A 23 23.65 -1.54 -9.60
C ARG A 23 23.05 -2.62 -10.50
N LYS A 24 23.81 -3.68 -10.82
CA LYS A 24 23.32 -4.82 -11.62
C LYS A 24 22.32 -5.68 -10.87
N LEU A 25 22.50 -5.87 -9.56
CA LEU A 25 21.49 -6.52 -8.71
C LEU A 25 20.26 -5.61 -8.48
N CYS A 26 20.37 -4.29 -8.33
CA CYS A 26 19.22 -3.38 -8.23
C CYS A 26 18.39 -3.29 -9.53
N GLY A 27 18.97 -3.63 -10.69
CA GLY A 27 18.22 -3.83 -11.93
C GLY A 27 17.23 -5.00 -11.87
N GLN A 28 17.45 -5.95 -10.94
CA GLN A 28 16.53 -7.01 -10.53
C GLN A 28 16.18 -6.79 -9.04
N THR A 29 15.20 -6.00 -8.62
CA THR A 29 13.91 -5.70 -9.25
C THR A 29 13.26 -4.66 -8.33
N TRP A 30 13.27 -3.38 -8.71
CA TRP A 30 12.39 -2.38 -8.12
C TRP A 30 10.91 -2.81 -8.12
N CYS A 31 10.52 -3.64 -9.10
CA CYS A 31 9.21 -4.30 -9.14
C CYS A 31 8.92 -5.18 -7.91
N GLU A 32 9.92 -5.90 -7.38
CA GLU A 32 9.75 -6.72 -6.16
C GLU A 32 9.66 -5.81 -4.92
N MET A 33 10.52 -4.80 -4.78
CA MET A 33 10.44 -3.83 -3.67
C MET A 33 9.16 -2.99 -3.65
N ARG A 34 8.62 -2.65 -4.82
CA ARG A 34 7.31 -2.02 -4.99
C ARG A 34 6.18 -2.96 -4.59
N GLU A 35 6.19 -4.21 -5.05
CA GLU A 35 5.22 -5.23 -4.63
C GLU A 35 5.26 -5.43 -3.11
N TYR A 36 6.45 -5.42 -2.50
CA TYR A 36 6.61 -5.45 -1.03
C TYR A 36 6.08 -4.19 -0.34
N ALA A 37 6.38 -2.98 -0.83
CA ALA A 37 5.90 -1.74 -0.25
C ALA A 37 4.38 -1.57 -0.40
N ASP A 38 3.81 -1.99 -1.53
CA ASP A 38 2.37 -1.93 -1.80
C ASP A 38 1.60 -2.97 -0.96
N ILE A 39 2.11 -4.20 -0.80
CA ILE A 39 1.52 -5.20 0.12
C ILE A 39 1.59 -4.72 1.57
N TRP A 40 2.71 -4.12 1.97
CA TRP A 40 2.89 -3.62 3.33
C TRP A 40 1.93 -2.45 3.63
N MET A 41 1.65 -1.61 2.62
CA MET A 41 0.70 -0.50 2.69
C MET A 41 -0.77 -0.96 2.58
N GLU A 42 -1.07 -2.02 1.82
CA GLU A 42 -2.38 -2.67 1.79
C GLU A 42 -2.72 -3.30 3.14
N VAL A 43 -1.77 -3.99 3.79
CA VAL A 43 -1.91 -4.49 5.17
C VAL A 43 -2.11 -3.34 6.16
N LEU A 44 -1.43 -2.21 5.96
CA LEU A 44 -1.63 -0.99 6.74
C LEU A 44 -3.05 -0.46 6.57
N GLN A 45 -3.53 -0.37 5.32
CA GLN A 45 -4.86 0.11 4.93
C GLN A 45 -5.97 -0.81 5.47
N GLU A 46 -5.76 -2.12 5.43
CA GLU A 46 -6.66 -3.12 5.99
C GLU A 46 -6.72 -3.07 7.52
N GLN A 47 -5.58 -2.81 8.19
CA GLN A 47 -5.55 -2.57 9.63
C GLN A 47 -6.30 -1.27 10.01
N ILE A 48 -6.21 -0.21 9.19
CA ILE A 48 -7.05 1.02 9.32
C ILE A 48 -8.54 0.66 9.31
N GLU A 49 -8.94 -0.23 8.40
CA GLU A 49 -10.35 -0.63 8.23
C GLU A 49 -10.82 -1.64 9.29
N HIS A 50 -9.92 -2.52 9.75
CA HIS A 50 -10.19 -3.50 10.80
C HIS A 50 -10.36 -2.86 12.18
N ASP A 51 -9.49 -1.92 12.55
CA ASP A 51 -9.54 -1.22 13.84
C ASP A 51 -10.69 -0.21 13.93
N ARG A 52 -11.19 0.29 12.77
CA ARG A 52 -12.47 0.99 12.66
C ARG A 52 -13.67 0.14 13.11
N CYS A 53 -13.58 -1.18 12.99
CA CYS A 53 -14.72 -2.08 13.15
C CYS A 53 -14.84 -2.68 14.57
N LYS A 54 -13.76 -2.76 15.35
CA LYS A 54 -13.74 -3.54 16.61
C LYS A 54 -13.97 -2.78 17.91
N THR A 55 -13.87 -1.46 17.98
CA THR A 55 -14.28 -0.74 19.20
C THR A 55 -14.80 0.66 18.88
N ARG A 56 -16.06 0.95 19.26
CA ARG A 56 -16.60 2.33 19.32
C ARG A 56 -15.88 3.25 20.34
N LYS A 57 -14.72 2.84 20.87
CA LYS A 57 -13.82 3.64 21.73
C LYS A 57 -12.41 3.81 21.17
N CYS A 58 -11.95 3.00 20.21
CA CYS A 58 -10.68 3.22 19.53
C CYS A 58 -10.95 3.85 18.16
N CYS A 59 -11.48 5.08 18.14
CA CYS A 59 -11.11 5.95 17.05
C CYS A 59 -9.60 6.20 17.19
N MET A 60 -8.76 5.34 16.62
CA MET A 60 -7.44 5.78 16.17
C MET A 60 -7.67 6.82 15.09
N LYS A 61 -7.97 8.04 15.53
CA LYS A 61 -7.77 9.23 14.72
C LYS A 61 -6.27 9.28 14.49
N MET A 62 -5.75 8.65 13.43
CA MET A 62 -4.44 9.03 12.92
C MET A 62 -4.48 10.55 12.77
N ASN A 63 -3.72 11.21 13.62
CA ASN A 63 -3.64 12.65 13.62
C ASN A 63 -2.87 13.07 12.37
N GLY A 64 -2.86 14.36 12.05
CA GLY A 64 -2.08 14.84 10.91
C GLY A 64 -0.57 14.87 11.19
N SER A 65 -0.07 14.41 12.35
CA SER A 65 1.31 14.62 12.76
C SER A 65 2.30 13.65 12.10
N VAL A 66 3.58 13.94 12.21
CA VAL A 66 4.65 13.07 11.70
C VAL A 66 4.86 11.87 12.63
N TYR A 67 4.71 12.08 13.94
CA TYR A 67 5.03 11.11 14.98
C TYR A 67 4.02 9.97 15.08
N SER A 68 2.73 10.23 14.90
CA SER A 68 1.70 9.18 15.05
C SER A 68 0.63 9.24 13.96
N GLY A 69 0.93 9.90 12.85
CA GLY A 69 -0.05 10.34 11.87
C GLY A 69 0.38 10.17 10.43
N THR A 70 -0.50 10.59 9.52
CA THR A 70 -0.36 10.39 8.07
C THR A 70 0.83 11.13 7.47
N ALA A 71 1.31 12.21 8.08
CA ALA A 71 2.50 12.91 7.59
C ALA A 71 3.78 12.07 7.74
N GLY A 72 3.84 11.15 8.72
CA GLY A 72 4.95 10.20 8.84
C GLY A 72 4.99 9.20 7.67
N LEU A 73 3.82 8.78 7.16
CA LEU A 73 3.73 7.91 5.99
C LEU A 73 4.12 8.65 4.70
N ALA A 74 3.72 9.92 4.57
CA ALA A 74 4.18 10.74 3.46
C ALA A 74 5.71 10.90 3.44
N MET A 75 6.32 11.05 4.62
CA MET A 75 7.78 11.11 4.75
C MET A 75 8.44 9.81 4.26
N LEU A 76 7.85 8.66 4.59
CA LEU A 76 8.30 7.35 4.10
C LEU A 76 8.18 7.23 2.58
N ASP A 77 7.04 7.62 2.00
CA ASP A 77 6.81 7.59 0.56
C ASP A 77 7.82 8.45 -0.22
N ILE A 78 8.09 9.67 0.27
CA ILE A 78 9.08 10.58 -0.33
C ILE A 78 10.48 9.98 -0.28
N PHE A 79 10.85 9.38 0.86
CA PHE A 79 12.14 8.70 0.99
C PHE A 79 12.28 7.52 0.03
N LEU A 80 11.25 6.68 -0.09
CA LEU A 80 11.27 5.58 -1.06
C LEU A 80 11.44 6.11 -2.49
N ALA A 81 10.72 7.17 -2.85
CA ALA A 81 10.80 7.80 -4.17
C ALA A 81 12.20 8.36 -4.51
N LYS A 82 12.95 8.82 -3.49
CA LYS A 82 14.30 9.38 -3.65
C LYS A 82 15.42 8.35 -3.54
N THR A 83 15.23 7.30 -2.76
CA THR A 83 16.28 6.32 -2.44
C THR A 83 16.55 5.35 -3.58
N PHE A 84 15.54 5.03 -4.40
CA PHE A 84 15.65 4.01 -5.44
C PHE A 84 15.64 4.60 -6.86
N GLU A 85 16.51 4.05 -7.72
CA GLU A 85 16.38 4.23 -9.17
C GLU A 85 15.13 3.47 -9.64
N MET A 86 14.13 4.23 -10.09
CA MET A 86 12.83 3.70 -10.49
C MET A 86 12.30 4.42 -11.74
N ALA A 87 11.37 3.78 -12.44
CA ALA A 87 10.69 4.38 -13.58
C ALA A 87 9.91 5.63 -13.12
N ASP A 88 9.87 6.68 -13.96
CA ASP A 88 9.26 7.96 -13.60
C ASP A 88 7.80 7.83 -13.16
N CYS A 89 7.04 6.92 -13.79
CA CYS A 89 5.65 6.63 -13.42
C CYS A 89 5.48 6.05 -12.00
N ASP A 90 6.48 5.33 -11.49
CA ASP A 90 6.42 4.71 -10.15
C ASP A 90 6.83 5.73 -9.08
N ARG A 91 7.84 6.55 -9.41
CA ARG A 91 8.21 7.72 -8.60
C ARG A 91 7.02 8.66 -8.47
N GLU A 92 6.34 8.94 -9.58
CA GLU A 92 5.16 9.80 -9.62
C GLU A 92 4.03 9.26 -8.73
N GLN A 93 3.77 7.94 -8.75
CA GLN A 93 2.77 7.33 -7.87
C GLN A 93 3.10 7.47 -6.38
N LEU A 94 4.35 7.26 -5.97
CA LEU A 94 4.78 7.45 -4.58
C LEU A 94 4.64 8.91 -4.14
N LEU A 95 5.02 9.85 -5.00
CA LEU A 95 4.88 11.28 -4.72
C LEU A 95 3.41 11.73 -4.67
N LEU A 96 2.54 11.20 -5.54
CA LEU A 96 1.09 11.42 -5.49
C LEU A 96 0.47 10.83 -4.22
N ARG A 97 0.92 9.64 -3.78
CA ARG A 97 0.50 9.03 -2.52
C ARG A 97 0.93 9.86 -1.31
N ALA A 98 2.18 10.32 -1.30
CA ALA A 98 2.69 11.25 -0.30
C ALA A 98 1.87 12.55 -0.24
N ALA A 99 1.51 13.11 -1.40
CA ALA A 99 0.65 14.28 -1.50
C ALA A 99 -0.74 14.00 -0.88
N GLY A 100 -1.35 12.85 -1.14
CA GLY A 100 -2.63 12.45 -0.54
C GLY A 100 -2.56 12.30 1.00
N HIS A 101 -1.49 11.67 1.51
CA HIS A 101 -1.23 11.57 2.95
C HIS A 101 -1.07 12.95 3.61
N LEU A 102 -0.39 13.88 2.93
CA LEU A 102 -0.21 15.26 3.40
C LEU A 102 -1.50 16.05 3.30
N GLU A 103 -2.32 15.88 2.26
CA GLU A 103 -3.60 16.59 2.14
C GLU A 103 -4.52 16.30 3.33
N CYS A 104 -4.58 15.03 3.77
CA CYS A 104 -5.31 14.63 4.97
C CYS A 104 -4.74 15.31 6.24
N SER A 105 -3.42 15.44 6.30
CA SER A 105 -2.71 16.06 7.43
C SER A 105 -2.92 17.58 7.47
N LEU A 106 -2.84 18.24 6.32
CA LEU A 106 -2.99 19.68 6.14
C LEU A 106 -4.42 20.14 6.47
N LYS A 107 -5.44 19.33 6.17
CA LYS A 107 -6.84 19.59 6.59
C LYS A 107 -7.06 19.54 8.11
N LYS A 108 -6.14 18.92 8.85
CA LYS A 108 -6.21 18.72 10.30
C LYS A 108 -5.29 19.65 11.09
N LEU A 109 -4.56 20.55 10.43
CA LEU A 109 -3.69 21.51 11.12
C LEU A 109 -4.51 22.37 12.07
N LYS A 110 -4.03 22.49 13.30
CA LYS A 110 -4.73 23.28 14.33
C LYS A 110 -4.10 24.66 14.53
N LYS A 111 -3.01 24.96 13.82
CA LYS A 111 -2.19 26.19 13.92
C LYS A 111 -1.82 26.54 15.37
N CYS A 112 -1.56 25.54 16.20
CA CYS A 112 -1.32 25.74 17.64
C CYS A 112 -0.18 24.90 18.22
N ARG A 113 0.50 24.07 17.42
CA ARG A 113 1.61 23.22 17.92
C ARG A 113 2.78 23.31 16.96
N MET A 114 3.92 23.82 17.44
CA MET A 114 5.04 24.22 16.58
C MET A 114 6.10 23.14 16.30
N SER A 115 5.96 21.90 16.78
CA SER A 115 6.98 20.85 16.56
C SER A 115 6.83 20.08 15.24
N PHE A 116 7.95 19.58 14.71
CA PHE A 116 8.00 18.61 13.62
C PHE A 116 7.29 17.29 13.93
N LEU A 117 7.44 16.74 15.14
CA LEU A 117 6.97 15.39 15.46
C LEU A 117 5.46 15.34 15.69
N ALA A 118 4.96 15.96 16.77
CA ALA A 118 3.54 15.92 17.12
C ALA A 118 2.75 17.19 16.72
N GLY A 119 3.44 18.20 16.16
CA GLY A 119 2.88 19.50 15.81
C GLY A 119 2.61 19.68 14.31
N ASP A 120 2.16 20.89 13.97
CA ASP A 120 1.76 21.33 12.64
C ASP A 120 2.98 21.69 11.76
N ALA A 121 4.13 22.01 12.37
CA ALA A 121 5.34 22.38 11.65
C ALA A 121 5.94 21.20 10.84
N GLY A 122 5.71 19.95 11.26
CA GLY A 122 6.20 18.77 10.54
C GLY A 122 5.51 18.54 9.20
N PRO A 123 4.17 18.40 9.19
CA PRO A 123 3.40 18.26 7.95
C PRO A 123 3.66 19.41 6.98
N LEU A 124 3.79 20.64 7.49
CA LEU A 124 4.16 21.81 6.67
C LEU A 124 5.55 21.66 6.06
N ALA A 125 6.56 21.26 6.83
CA ALA A 125 7.92 21.09 6.35
C ALA A 125 8.04 19.99 5.28
N ILE A 126 7.39 18.84 5.49
CA ILE A 126 7.37 17.74 4.50
C ILE A 126 6.65 18.18 3.23
N THR A 127 5.56 18.94 3.35
CA THR A 127 4.83 19.49 2.21
C THR A 127 5.68 20.49 1.40
N ILE A 128 6.45 21.34 2.09
CA ILE A 128 7.37 22.29 1.43
C ILE A 128 8.41 21.53 0.62
N VAL A 129 9.07 20.52 1.21
CA VAL A 129 10.06 19.69 0.50
C VAL A 129 9.44 19.00 -0.72
N LEU A 130 8.26 18.38 -0.57
CA LEU A 130 7.58 17.72 -1.67
C LEU A 130 7.28 18.67 -2.84
N TYR A 131 6.68 19.83 -2.58
CA TYR A 131 6.36 20.77 -3.66
C TYR A 131 7.62 21.43 -4.22
N SER A 132 8.66 21.66 -3.42
CA SER A 132 9.96 22.10 -3.93
C SER A 132 10.59 21.07 -4.86
N ASP A 133 10.47 19.76 -4.56
CA ASP A 133 10.89 18.69 -5.48
C ASP A 133 10.09 18.73 -6.78
N MET A 134 8.77 18.95 -6.70
CA MET A 134 7.93 19.06 -7.90
C MET A 134 8.31 20.29 -8.75
N VAL A 135 8.57 21.45 -8.14
CA VAL A 135 9.05 22.66 -8.83
C VAL A 135 10.39 22.40 -9.51
N ALA A 136 11.34 21.79 -8.81
CA ALA A 136 12.65 21.45 -9.38
C ALA A 136 12.54 20.52 -10.60
N ASN A 137 11.45 19.73 -10.69
CA ASN A 137 11.13 18.85 -11.81
C ASN A 137 10.13 19.47 -12.82
N GLY A 138 9.94 20.80 -12.81
CA GLY A 138 9.19 21.52 -13.85
C GLY A 138 7.68 21.67 -13.60
N CYS A 139 7.17 21.31 -12.42
CA CYS A 139 5.77 21.58 -12.07
C CYS A 139 5.55 23.04 -11.61
N ASN A 140 4.53 23.69 -12.16
CA ASN A 140 4.13 25.05 -11.80
C ASN A 140 3.37 25.09 -10.45
N CYS A 141 4.09 24.93 -9.35
CA CYS A 141 3.54 24.85 -8.00
C CYS A 141 4.29 25.70 -6.96
N GLU A 142 5.04 26.71 -7.40
CA GLU A 142 5.79 27.66 -6.58
C GLU A 142 4.89 28.40 -5.58
N CYS A 143 3.64 28.68 -5.99
CA CYS A 143 2.65 29.30 -5.10
C CYS A 143 2.31 28.43 -3.88
N MET A 144 2.40 27.10 -4.00
CA MET A 144 2.15 26.16 -2.91
C MET A 144 3.32 26.15 -1.94
N VAL A 145 4.56 26.16 -2.46
CA VAL A 145 5.78 26.31 -1.64
C VAL A 145 5.69 27.60 -0.81
N ALA A 146 5.42 28.74 -1.46
CA ALA A 146 5.30 30.03 -0.77
C ALA A 146 4.17 30.05 0.28
N LYS A 147 3.02 29.45 -0.03
CA LYS A 147 1.86 29.36 0.88
C LYS A 147 2.19 28.59 2.16
N TYR A 148 2.82 27.42 2.05
CA TYR A 148 3.12 26.60 3.22
C TYR A 148 4.34 27.10 3.97
N LEU A 149 5.33 27.67 3.27
CA LEU A 149 6.46 28.36 3.88
C LEU A 149 5.99 29.51 4.77
N LYS A 150 5.07 30.36 4.29
CA LYS A 150 4.47 31.43 5.09
C LYS A 150 3.79 30.92 6.36
N GLN A 151 3.10 29.77 6.28
CA GLN A 151 2.45 29.16 7.44
C GLN A 151 3.44 28.58 8.44
N LEU A 152 4.52 27.96 7.96
CA LEU A 152 5.58 27.44 8.83
C LEU A 152 6.29 28.58 9.57
N LEU A 153 6.69 29.64 8.84
CA LEU A 153 7.41 30.77 9.40
C LEU A 153 6.58 31.59 10.40
N ALA A 154 5.25 31.48 10.38
CA ALA A 154 4.37 32.11 11.36
C ALA A 154 4.63 31.63 12.80
N PHE A 155 5.23 30.45 12.98
CA PHE A 155 5.63 29.96 14.30
C PHE A 155 6.87 30.66 14.87
N LYS A 156 7.62 31.45 14.07
CA LYS A 156 8.84 32.16 14.53
C LYS A 156 8.57 33.02 15.77
N GLU A 157 7.50 33.81 15.77
CA GLU A 157 7.17 34.71 16.89
C GLU A 157 6.98 33.94 18.19
N GLU A 158 6.25 32.81 18.13
CA GLU A 158 5.97 31.98 19.30
C GLU A 158 7.24 31.21 19.73
N ALA A 159 8.02 30.71 18.78
CA ALA A 159 9.23 29.92 19.03
C ALA A 159 10.38 30.73 19.65
N THR A 160 10.35 32.06 19.53
CA THR A 160 11.36 32.97 20.07
C THR A 160 10.96 33.59 21.41
N LEU A 161 9.79 33.23 21.95
CA LEU A 161 9.37 33.69 23.27
C LEU A 161 10.35 33.21 24.36
N PRO A 162 10.70 34.09 25.33
CA PRO A 162 11.61 33.74 26.43
C PRO A 162 11.11 32.55 27.27
N TYR A 163 9.79 32.46 27.43
CA TYR A 163 9.12 31.38 28.15
C TYR A 163 8.00 30.81 27.29
N LEU A 164 7.99 29.49 27.13
CA LEU A 164 6.99 28.76 26.38
C LEU A 164 6.60 27.51 27.19
N ASP A 165 5.36 27.47 27.67
CA ASP A 165 4.85 26.30 28.41
C ASP A 165 4.47 25.19 27.42
N THR A 166 5.46 24.41 27.01
CA THR A 166 5.24 23.25 26.14
C THR A 166 5.48 21.95 26.87
N ALA A 167 4.70 20.94 26.48
CA ALA A 167 4.83 19.59 27.02
C ALA A 167 6.15 18.88 26.64
N SER A 168 7.00 19.41 25.75
CA SER A 168 8.33 18.89 25.42
C SER A 168 8.92 19.70 24.26
N GLU A 169 10.15 20.18 24.39
CA GLU A 169 10.81 20.96 23.33
C GLU A 169 10.93 20.20 22.00
N VAL A 170 11.19 18.88 22.05
CA VAL A 170 11.36 18.06 20.84
C VAL A 170 10.00 17.61 20.28
N VAL A 171 9.11 17.06 21.11
CA VAL A 171 7.83 16.50 20.62
C VAL A 171 6.79 17.58 20.30
N CYS A 172 6.82 18.72 21.01
CA CYS A 172 5.77 19.73 20.92
C CYS A 172 6.26 21.18 20.79
N GLY A 173 7.53 21.47 21.14
CA GLY A 173 8.07 22.83 21.26
C GLY A 173 9.13 23.19 20.23
N ARG A 174 10.08 24.05 20.64
CA ARG A 174 10.98 24.80 19.77
C ARG A 174 12.05 23.93 19.14
N ALA A 175 12.58 22.93 19.84
CA ALA A 175 13.55 22.01 19.24
C ALA A 175 12.91 21.21 18.08
N GLY A 176 11.63 20.85 18.20
CA GLY A 176 10.87 20.27 17.12
C GLY A 176 10.65 21.26 15.96
N TYR A 177 10.38 22.52 16.24
CA TYR A 177 10.27 23.57 15.21
C TYR A 177 11.59 23.81 14.48
N LEU A 178 12.69 23.92 15.23
CA LEU A 178 14.05 24.04 14.71
C LEU A 178 14.36 22.88 13.76
N TRP A 179 13.95 21.66 14.11
CA TRP A 179 14.10 20.52 13.22
C TRP A 179 13.32 20.66 11.91
N SER A 180 12.10 21.23 11.91
CA SER A 180 11.37 21.54 10.66
C SER A 180 12.15 22.48 9.75
N LEU A 181 12.79 23.52 10.32
CA LEU A 181 13.59 24.49 9.56
C LEU A 181 14.85 23.83 8.98
N LEU A 182 15.57 23.05 9.80
CA LEU A 182 16.77 22.32 9.38
C LEU A 182 16.44 21.28 8.31
N TYR A 183 15.32 20.56 8.45
CA TYR A 183 14.87 19.56 7.47
C TYR A 183 14.66 20.18 6.09
N ILE A 184 13.98 21.32 6.00
CA ILE A 184 13.81 22.03 4.73
C ILE A 184 15.16 22.45 4.18
N ASN A 185 16.00 23.09 5.00
CA ASN A 185 17.29 23.60 4.56
C ASN A 185 18.27 22.49 4.13
N GLN A 186 18.10 21.28 4.67
CA GLN A 186 18.88 20.10 4.28
C GLN A 186 18.57 19.63 2.84
N HIS A 187 17.32 19.80 2.39
CA HIS A 187 16.90 19.46 1.03
C HIS A 187 16.99 20.64 0.06
N TYR A 188 16.68 21.85 0.54
CA TYR A 188 16.63 23.09 -0.23
C TYR A 188 17.37 24.21 0.52
N PRO A 189 18.71 24.27 0.37
CA PRO A 189 19.52 25.32 0.97
C PRO A 189 19.03 26.71 0.51
N ASN A 190 19.02 27.68 1.43
CA ASN A 190 18.59 29.08 1.21
C ASN A 190 17.08 29.34 1.17
N LEU A 191 16.22 28.31 1.31
CA LEU A 191 14.76 28.54 1.38
C LEU A 191 14.33 29.13 2.73
N ILE A 192 15.10 28.88 3.78
CA ILE A 192 14.93 29.43 5.13
C ILE A 192 16.01 30.47 5.38
N ASP A 193 15.61 31.65 5.85
CA ASP A 193 16.54 32.67 6.32
C ASP A 193 17.35 32.14 7.54
N PRO A 194 18.70 32.08 7.45
CA PRO A 194 19.58 31.64 8.52
C PRO A 194 19.34 32.32 9.86
N ASP A 195 18.96 33.61 9.87
CA ASP A 195 18.72 34.37 11.09
C ASP A 195 17.56 33.76 11.90
N ILE A 196 16.55 33.22 11.23
CA ILE A 196 15.42 32.54 11.89
C ILE A 196 15.89 31.30 12.63
N ILE A 197 16.82 30.54 12.04
CA ILE A 197 17.38 29.33 12.64
C ILE A 197 18.22 29.72 13.87
N THR A 198 19.06 30.74 13.74
CA THR A 198 19.86 31.31 14.84
C THR A 198 18.99 31.82 16.00
N ASP A 199 17.93 32.57 15.71
CA ASP A 199 17.00 33.11 16.73
C ASP A 199 16.37 31.98 17.56
N VAL A 200 15.94 30.88 16.90
CA VAL A 200 15.34 29.72 17.57
C VAL A 200 16.37 28.95 18.39
N VAL A 201 17.60 28.79 17.89
CA VAL A 201 18.72 28.20 18.64
C VAL A 201 18.96 28.96 19.95
N ILE A 202 19.07 30.29 19.87
CA ILE A 202 19.26 31.16 21.03
C ILE A 202 18.10 31.00 22.02
N ALA A 203 16.86 31.01 21.53
CA ALA A 203 15.68 30.85 22.39
C ALA A 203 15.65 29.51 23.15
N ILE A 204 16.02 28.40 22.48
CA ILE A 204 16.15 27.09 23.13
C ILE A 204 17.20 27.15 24.24
N VAL A 205 18.42 27.63 23.92
CA VAL A 205 19.53 27.70 24.88
C VAL A 205 19.17 28.58 26.08
N ARG A 206 18.59 29.76 25.85
CA ARG A 206 18.11 30.66 26.91
C ARG A 206 17.13 29.96 27.86
N ALA A 207 16.17 29.23 27.31
CA ALA A 207 15.18 28.53 28.13
C ALA A 207 15.75 27.37 28.95
N GLY A 208 16.85 26.75 28.50
CA GLY A 208 17.52 25.68 29.23
C GLY A 208 18.47 26.16 30.33
N LYS A 209 18.85 27.45 30.34
CA LYS A 209 19.77 28.01 31.33
C LYS A 209 19.14 27.97 32.74
N PRO A 210 19.94 27.72 33.79
CA PRO A 210 19.45 27.77 35.15
C PRO A 210 19.09 29.20 35.59
N CYS A 211 18.20 29.33 36.57
CA CYS A 211 17.90 30.60 37.21
C CYS A 211 19.13 31.17 37.95
N ASN A 212 19.17 32.50 38.11
CA ASN A 212 20.23 33.20 38.85
C ASN A 212 20.44 32.60 40.25
N GLY A 213 21.70 32.36 40.63
CA GLY A 213 22.09 31.75 41.91
C GLY A 213 22.31 30.23 41.88
N CYS A 214 22.02 29.56 40.76
CA CYS A 214 22.30 28.14 40.58
C CYS A 214 23.74 27.90 40.07
N LEU A 215 24.49 27.01 40.73
CA LEU A 215 25.88 26.66 40.36
C LEU A 215 26.00 25.76 39.10
N ARG A 216 24.89 25.46 38.43
CA ARG A 216 24.83 24.52 37.32
C ARG A 216 25.38 25.16 36.04
N LYS A 217 26.31 24.47 35.36
CA LYS A 217 26.91 24.92 34.09
C LYS A 217 26.34 24.26 32.84
N HIS A 218 25.24 23.52 32.96
CA HIS A 218 24.59 22.81 31.85
C HIS A 218 23.11 23.20 31.71
N LEU A 219 22.58 22.95 30.50
CA LEU A 219 21.18 23.16 30.15
C LEU A 219 20.29 22.10 30.79
N MET A 220 19.07 22.47 31.17
CA MET A 220 18.06 21.53 31.67
C MET A 220 16.65 22.01 31.34
N TYR A 221 15.76 21.06 31.06
CA TYR A 221 14.37 21.33 30.73
C TYR A 221 13.47 20.47 31.62
N LYS A 222 12.41 21.08 32.13
CA LYS A 222 11.42 20.41 32.97
C LYS A 222 10.21 20.00 32.14
N TRP A 223 9.71 18.80 32.41
CA TRP A 223 8.41 18.36 31.95
C TRP A 223 7.60 17.79 33.11
N ARG A 224 6.38 18.31 33.33
CA ARG A 224 5.53 17.94 34.47
C ARG A 224 6.30 17.96 35.81
N GLY A 225 7.19 18.94 35.98
CA GLY A 225 8.04 19.10 37.16
C GLY A 225 9.26 18.18 37.25
N LYS A 226 9.54 17.34 36.25
CA LYS A 226 10.69 16.42 36.24
C LYS A 226 11.76 16.84 35.23
N ASP A 227 13.02 16.70 35.61
CA ASP A 227 14.18 16.93 34.75
C ASP A 227 14.40 15.70 33.85
N LEU A 228 13.92 15.78 32.61
CA LEU A 228 13.99 14.68 31.65
C LEU A 228 15.29 14.70 30.84
N LEU A 229 15.90 13.53 30.69
CA LEU A 229 17.15 13.38 29.93
C LEU A 229 16.94 12.66 28.59
N GLY A 230 15.97 11.74 28.48
CA GLY A 230 15.76 10.91 27.29
C GLY A 230 15.56 11.67 25.97
N ALA A 231 15.74 11.02 24.82
CA ALA A 231 15.80 11.73 23.52
C ALA A 231 14.45 12.19 22.97
N ALA A 232 13.33 11.50 23.26
CA ALA A 232 12.03 11.97 22.80
C ALA A 232 11.59 13.23 23.53
N HIS A 233 11.66 13.20 24.86
CA HIS A 233 11.02 14.21 25.70
C HIS A 233 11.99 15.13 26.43
N GLY A 234 13.30 14.88 26.35
CA GLY A 234 14.31 15.49 27.20
C GLY A 234 15.60 15.85 26.50
N LEU A 235 16.63 16.02 27.33
CA LEU A 235 17.86 16.73 27.01
C LEU A 235 18.66 16.13 25.84
N PHE A 236 18.73 14.80 25.70
CA PHE A 236 19.46 14.15 24.60
C PHE A 236 18.97 14.59 23.21
N GLY A 237 17.65 14.70 23.02
CA GLY A 237 17.06 15.09 21.73
C GLY A 237 17.20 16.57 21.45
N ILE A 238 17.07 17.40 22.48
CA ILE A 238 17.27 18.86 22.37
C ILE A 238 18.71 19.16 21.94
N ILE A 239 19.68 18.56 22.62
CA ILE A 239 21.09 18.71 22.30
C ILE A 239 21.41 18.16 20.91
N TYR A 240 20.82 17.04 20.52
CA TYR A 240 20.98 16.51 19.17
C TYR A 240 20.55 17.53 18.10
N VAL A 241 19.38 18.15 18.23
CA VAL A 241 18.91 19.16 17.29
C VAL A 241 19.83 20.39 17.29
N LEU A 242 20.30 20.83 18.47
CA LEU A 242 21.24 21.96 18.56
C LEU A 242 22.58 21.66 17.87
N LEU A 243 23.10 20.44 17.98
CA LEU A 243 24.30 20.00 17.27
C LEU A 243 24.10 20.05 15.75
N LYS A 244 22.92 19.70 15.26
CA LYS A 244 22.57 19.82 13.83
C LYS A 244 22.44 21.26 13.35
N ALA A 245 22.18 22.18 14.27
CA ALA A 245 22.23 23.61 14.03
C ALA A 245 23.61 24.25 14.27
N LYS A 246 24.71 23.49 14.36
CA LYS A 246 26.06 24.03 14.67
C LYS A 246 26.44 25.24 13.80
N ASN A 247 26.15 25.19 12.51
CA ASN A 247 26.50 26.26 11.57
C ASN A 247 25.70 27.56 11.77
N TYR A 248 24.71 27.54 12.67
CA TYR A 248 23.85 28.66 13.03
C TYR A 248 24.08 29.12 14.48
N TRP A 249 25.12 28.61 15.14
CA TRP A 249 25.50 29.14 16.45
C TRP A 249 26.10 30.53 16.26
N PRO A 250 25.67 31.53 17.04
CA PRO A 250 26.30 32.85 16.98
C PRO A 250 27.78 32.70 17.30
N LEU A 251 28.63 33.39 16.53
CA LEU A 251 30.04 33.57 16.87
C LEU A 251 30.14 34.38 18.17
N ASP A 252 31.27 34.30 18.88
CA ASP A 252 31.51 34.94 20.19
C ASP A 252 31.31 36.48 20.22
N GLU A 253 30.91 37.11 19.12
CA GLU A 253 30.49 38.50 19.04
C GLU A 253 29.00 38.66 19.34
N VAL A 254 28.76 39.13 20.56
CA VAL A 254 27.58 39.81 21.10
C VAL A 254 26.60 40.32 20.03
N LEU A 255 25.46 39.65 19.87
CA LEU A 255 24.26 40.29 19.33
C LEU A 255 23.46 40.85 20.51
N GLU A 256 23.67 42.13 20.83
CA GLU A 256 22.64 42.95 21.47
C GLU A 256 21.47 43.09 20.49
N ARG A 257 20.65 42.04 20.37
CA ARG A 257 19.32 42.16 19.78
C ARG A 257 18.32 42.21 20.93
N GLU A 258 17.79 43.40 21.20
CA GLU A 258 16.56 43.55 21.98
C GLU A 258 15.46 42.73 21.30
N LEU A 259 15.09 41.59 21.89
CA LEU A 259 13.83 40.95 21.55
C LEU A 259 12.73 41.79 22.21
N ASP A 260 11.92 42.46 21.40
CA ASP A 260 10.75 43.24 21.83
C ASP A 260 9.92 42.44 22.85
N PRO A 261 9.97 42.78 24.15
CA PRO A 261 9.27 42.04 25.17
C PRO A 261 7.80 42.44 25.06
N LEU A 262 7.06 41.65 24.28
CA LEU A 262 5.62 41.77 24.03
C LEU A 262 5.25 43.05 23.27
N ASN A 263 4.93 42.90 21.98
CA ASN A 263 4.17 43.90 21.22
C ASN A 263 3.01 44.45 22.09
N PRO A 264 3.05 45.71 22.55
CA PRO A 264 2.12 46.26 23.53
C PRO A 264 0.66 46.20 23.07
N ASN A 265 0.44 46.16 21.75
CA ASN A 265 -0.89 46.07 21.15
C ASN A 265 -1.48 44.66 21.25
N ARG A 266 -0.67 43.61 21.44
CA ARG A 266 -1.13 42.23 21.64
C ARG A 266 -1.44 41.95 23.11
N TYR A 267 -0.63 42.48 24.05
CA TYR A 267 -0.95 42.42 25.49
C TYR A 267 -2.29 43.11 25.80
N LYS A 268 -2.57 44.24 25.16
CA LYS A 268 -3.87 44.93 25.27
C LYS A 268 -5.06 44.07 24.81
N LYS A 269 -4.86 43.17 23.83
CA LYS A 269 -5.90 42.30 23.25
C LYS A 269 -6.14 41.00 24.02
N LEU A 270 -5.30 40.65 24.99
CA LEU A 270 -5.53 39.50 25.86
C LEU A 270 -6.71 39.75 26.80
N THR A 271 -7.51 38.73 27.00
CA THR A 271 -8.62 38.72 27.97
C THR A 271 -8.07 38.82 29.41
N CYS A 272 -8.93 39.18 30.37
CA CYS A 272 -8.51 39.25 31.77
C CYS A 272 -8.09 37.88 32.33
N GLU A 273 -8.69 36.78 31.87
CA GLU A 273 -8.31 35.43 32.26
C GLU A 273 -6.93 35.03 31.69
N GLU A 274 -6.64 35.35 30.43
CA GLU A 274 -5.32 35.10 29.82
C GLU A 274 -4.20 35.94 30.47
N LYS A 275 -4.50 37.19 30.83
CA LYS A 275 -3.57 38.06 31.58
C LYS A 275 -3.32 37.54 33.00
N CYS A 276 -4.35 37.02 33.66
CA CYS A 276 -4.25 36.49 35.02
C CYS A 276 -3.53 35.13 35.05
N GLU A 277 -3.68 34.30 34.02
CA GLU A 277 -2.84 33.12 33.81
C GLU A 277 -1.38 33.52 33.59
N LEU A 278 -1.08 34.48 32.70
CA LEU A 278 0.29 34.99 32.48
C LEU A 278 0.94 35.53 33.76
N GLN A 279 0.19 36.19 34.64
CA GLN A 279 0.68 36.68 35.94
C GLN A 279 0.99 35.57 36.94
N LYS A 280 0.39 34.38 36.83
CA LYS A 280 0.73 33.22 37.68
C LYS A 280 2.08 32.59 37.32
N TYR A 281 2.57 32.81 36.10
CA TYR A 281 3.86 32.30 35.61
C TYR A 281 5.02 33.30 35.77
N MET A 282 4.75 34.53 36.23
CA MET A 282 5.78 35.47 36.70
C MET A 282 6.19 35.13 38.13
N PHE A 283 7.07 34.15 38.31
CA PHE A 283 7.90 34.10 39.52
C PHE A 283 9.19 34.87 39.28
N CYS A 284 9.39 35.88 40.13
CA CYS A 284 10.48 36.87 40.20
C CYS A 284 10.23 38.20 39.44
N PRO A 285 9.70 39.24 40.12
CA PRO A 285 9.53 40.60 39.57
C PRO A 285 10.83 41.41 39.45
N GLU A 286 11.98 40.83 39.78
CA GLU A 286 13.25 41.55 39.88
C GLU A 286 14.35 40.80 39.11
N THR A 287 14.29 40.86 37.78
CA THR A 287 15.49 40.62 36.97
C THR A 287 15.46 41.55 35.78
N THR A 288 16.11 42.70 35.93
CA THR A 288 16.89 43.27 34.82
C THR A 288 17.83 42.17 34.34
N MET A 289 17.49 41.57 33.19
CA MET A 289 18.29 40.50 32.58
C MET A 289 19.64 41.10 32.15
N SER A 290 20.70 40.87 32.94
CA SER A 290 22.06 41.17 32.50
C SER A 290 22.42 40.24 31.34
N VAL A 291 22.72 40.84 30.19
CA VAL A 291 23.15 40.17 28.96
C VAL A 291 24.44 39.38 29.26
N CYS A 292 24.31 38.06 29.41
CA CYS A 292 25.45 37.16 29.51
C CYS A 292 25.79 36.66 28.11
N ASN A 293 27.07 36.76 27.72
CA ASN A 293 27.63 36.23 26.47
C ASN A 293 26.99 34.89 26.09
N GLU A 294 26.39 34.82 24.91
CA GLU A 294 25.58 33.68 24.47
C GLU A 294 26.43 32.65 23.76
N ASN A 295 27.48 32.15 24.42
CA ASN A 295 28.30 31.08 23.85
C ASN A 295 27.50 29.77 23.85
N VAL A 296 26.71 29.56 22.78
CA VAL A 296 25.90 28.36 22.57
C VAL A 296 26.77 27.11 22.60
N GLN A 297 27.97 27.19 22.04
CA GLN A 297 28.92 26.10 21.99
C GLN A 297 29.32 25.62 23.40
N GLU A 298 29.65 26.53 24.31
CA GLU A 298 30.03 26.23 25.69
C GLU A 298 28.89 25.53 26.42
N TRP A 299 27.67 26.09 26.37
CA TRP A 299 26.51 25.49 27.02
C TRP A 299 26.17 24.10 26.48
N VAL A 300 26.26 23.90 25.16
CA VAL A 300 26.05 22.59 24.54
C VAL A 300 27.13 21.60 24.97
N LEU A 301 28.41 22.03 24.99
CA LEU A 301 29.53 21.17 25.36
C LEU A 301 29.50 20.77 26.83
N GLU A 302 29.25 21.71 27.75
CA GLU A 302 29.08 21.42 29.18
C GLU A 302 27.90 20.48 29.42
N THR A 303 26.81 20.65 28.67
CA THR A 303 25.66 19.75 28.74
C THR A 303 25.99 18.35 28.24
N LEU A 304 26.78 18.23 27.17
CA LEU A 304 27.24 16.93 26.67
C LEU A 304 28.15 16.21 27.68
N HIS A 305 29.09 16.92 28.31
CA HIS A 305 29.90 16.36 29.40
C HIS A 305 29.02 15.87 30.54
N PHE A 306 28.06 16.69 30.97
CA PHE A 306 27.09 16.28 31.97
C PHE A 306 26.35 14.99 31.55
N LEU A 307 25.81 14.91 30.33
CA LEU A 307 25.09 13.73 29.84
C LEU A 307 25.94 12.45 29.85
N THR A 308 27.26 12.55 29.64
CA THR A 308 28.15 11.38 29.76
C THR A 308 28.31 10.85 31.18
N THR A 309 28.01 11.66 32.19
CA THR A 309 27.96 11.22 33.59
C THR A 309 26.62 10.59 33.97
N GLN A 310 25.58 10.76 33.14
CA GLN A 310 24.22 10.26 33.38
C GLN A 310 23.99 8.92 32.67
N ILE A 311 24.93 8.00 32.86
CA ILE A 311 24.93 6.65 32.29
C ILE A 311 24.96 5.63 33.44
N PHE A 312 24.10 4.63 33.39
CA PHE A 312 24.11 3.51 34.32
C PHE A 312 25.34 2.62 34.13
N ALA A 313 25.68 1.82 35.14
CA ALA A 313 26.77 0.83 35.03
C ALA A 313 26.58 -0.17 33.87
N SER A 314 25.34 -0.37 33.42
CA SER A 314 25.01 -1.20 32.26
C SER A 314 25.35 -0.58 30.90
N GLY A 315 25.76 0.69 30.85
CA GLY A 315 25.95 1.47 29.62
C GLY A 315 24.66 2.13 29.09
N ASN A 316 23.51 1.93 29.75
CA ASN A 316 22.26 2.61 29.40
C ASN A 316 22.21 4.04 29.93
N THR A 317 21.39 4.92 29.35
CA THR A 317 21.22 6.29 29.84
C THR A 317 20.05 6.43 30.81
N LEU A 318 20.14 7.44 31.69
CA LEU A 318 19.03 7.78 32.57
C LEU A 318 17.88 8.42 31.77
N PRO A 319 16.62 8.03 32.01
CA PRO A 319 15.46 8.67 31.36
C PRO A 319 15.16 10.06 31.94
N SER A 320 15.44 10.23 33.24
CA SER A 320 15.28 11.47 34.00
C SER A 320 16.22 11.47 35.21
N LEU A 321 16.54 12.65 35.74
CA LEU A 321 17.31 12.74 36.98
C LEU A 321 16.57 12.07 38.15
N GLY A 322 17.32 11.40 39.02
CA GLY A 322 16.79 10.65 40.16
C GLY A 322 16.08 9.34 39.80
N SER A 323 16.01 8.94 38.53
CA SER A 323 15.46 7.65 38.14
C SER A 323 16.45 6.52 38.44
N GLY A 324 16.07 5.57 39.30
CA GLY A 324 16.81 4.32 39.50
C GLY A 324 16.43 3.19 38.53
N ALA A 325 15.53 3.47 37.58
CA ALA A 325 14.97 2.45 36.68
C ALA A 325 15.80 2.30 35.40
N ASP A 326 16.88 1.52 35.49
CA ASP A 326 17.64 1.07 34.32
C ASP A 326 16.89 -0.07 33.59
N LYS A 327 15.84 0.29 32.85
CA LYS A 327 14.97 -0.69 32.17
C LYS A 327 14.72 -0.40 30.70
N PHE A 328 14.71 0.87 30.32
CA PHE A 328 14.33 1.28 28.96
C PHE A 328 15.57 1.39 28.10
N VAL A 329 15.72 0.47 27.14
CA VAL A 329 16.76 0.51 26.10
C VAL A 329 16.07 0.79 24.77
N ASN A 330 15.65 2.04 24.60
CA ASN A 330 14.94 2.50 23.41
C ASN A 330 15.30 3.97 23.11
N TRP A 331 14.82 4.48 21.98
CA TRP A 331 15.15 5.83 21.55
C TRP A 331 14.56 6.91 22.47
N ALA A 332 13.31 6.73 22.92
CA ALA A 332 12.62 7.73 23.73
C ALA A 332 13.30 8.05 25.06
N HIS A 333 13.76 7.01 25.76
CA HIS A 333 14.11 7.09 27.17
C HIS A 333 15.47 6.47 27.53
N GLY A 334 16.14 5.80 26.58
CA GLY A 334 17.36 5.05 26.85
C GLY A 334 18.50 5.31 25.87
N GLY A 335 19.48 4.40 25.89
CA GLY A 335 20.76 4.54 25.19
C GLY A 335 20.65 4.72 23.67
N SER A 336 19.61 4.19 23.03
CA SER A 336 19.43 4.25 21.58
C SER A 336 19.27 5.68 21.05
N GLY A 337 18.63 6.55 21.82
CA GLY A 337 18.54 7.97 21.48
C GLY A 337 19.85 8.71 21.70
N ALA A 338 20.59 8.32 22.75
CA ALA A 338 21.87 8.92 23.11
C ALA A 338 23.00 8.61 22.13
N VAL A 339 22.98 7.43 21.48
CA VAL A 339 23.94 7.05 20.43
C VAL A 339 24.06 8.15 19.37
N TYR A 340 22.92 8.67 18.89
CA TYR A 340 22.90 9.72 17.87
C TYR A 340 23.54 11.03 18.35
N THR A 341 23.16 11.46 19.55
CA THR A 341 23.70 12.68 20.18
C THR A 341 25.20 12.59 20.36
N PHE A 342 25.71 11.47 20.85
CA PHE A 342 27.13 11.29 21.10
C PHE A 342 27.96 11.10 19.83
N ILE A 343 27.45 10.39 18.81
CA ILE A 343 28.10 10.33 17.50
C ILE A 343 28.23 11.74 16.92
N GLU A 344 27.16 12.54 16.98
CA GLU A 344 27.21 13.89 16.43
C GLU A 344 28.14 14.81 17.22
N ALA A 345 28.12 14.73 18.54
CA ALA A 345 29.06 15.45 19.41
C ALA A 345 30.51 15.08 19.06
N HIS A 346 30.80 13.80 18.83
CA HIS A 346 32.14 13.37 18.41
C HIS A 346 32.53 13.94 17.04
N LYS A 347 31.62 13.95 16.05
CA LYS A 347 31.91 14.57 14.74
C LYS A 347 32.25 16.06 14.85
N ILE A 348 31.55 16.77 15.73
CA ILE A 348 31.64 18.22 15.87
C ILE A 348 32.86 18.64 16.70
N PHE A 349 33.08 18.00 17.84
CA PHE A 349 34.10 18.38 18.84
C PHE A 349 35.36 17.51 18.78
N ARG A 350 35.33 16.40 18.04
CA ARG A 350 36.44 15.44 17.90
C ARG A 350 36.95 14.86 19.23
N HIS A 351 36.14 14.92 20.29
CA HIS A 351 36.50 14.36 21.59
C HIS A 351 36.21 12.85 21.64
N PRO A 352 37.20 11.98 21.94
CA PRO A 352 37.05 10.53 21.86
C PRO A 352 36.09 9.96 22.91
N HIS A 353 35.87 10.66 24.02
CA HIS A 353 34.99 10.18 25.08
C HIS A 353 33.52 10.15 24.65
N PHE A 354 33.07 11.03 23.74
CA PHE A 354 31.71 10.97 23.20
C PHE A 354 31.50 9.70 22.38
N LEU A 355 32.47 9.35 21.52
CA LEU A 355 32.40 8.10 20.77
C LEU A 355 32.40 6.89 21.70
N THR A 356 33.21 6.93 22.76
CA THR A 356 33.23 5.88 23.79
C THR A 356 31.86 5.74 24.46
N ALA A 357 31.22 6.86 24.82
CA ALA A 357 29.86 6.85 25.37
C ALA A 357 28.83 6.29 24.38
N ALA A 358 28.94 6.63 23.08
CA ALA A 358 28.07 6.08 22.04
C ALA A 358 28.24 4.56 21.89
N VAL A 359 29.49 4.07 21.90
CA VAL A 359 29.81 2.63 21.83
C VAL A 359 29.26 1.90 23.05
N ASN A 360 29.42 2.44 24.26
CA ASN A 360 28.84 1.86 25.47
C ASN A 360 27.31 1.74 25.40
N CYS A 361 26.64 2.76 24.87
CA CYS A 361 25.21 2.67 24.59
C CYS A 361 24.89 1.57 23.57
N GLY A 362 25.70 1.43 22.52
CA GLY A 362 25.59 0.36 21.51
C GLY A 362 25.71 -1.05 22.09
N GLU A 363 26.70 -1.29 22.95
CA GLU A 363 26.86 -2.56 23.65
C GLU A 363 25.68 -2.85 24.58
N CYS A 364 25.16 -1.83 25.28
CA CYS A 364 23.94 -1.97 26.07
C CYS A 364 22.71 -2.32 25.20
N ILE A 365 22.59 -1.71 24.01
CA ILE A 365 21.53 -2.03 23.05
C ILE A 365 21.64 -3.48 22.61
N TRP A 366 22.84 -3.98 22.30
CA TRP A 366 23.02 -5.37 21.93
C TRP A 366 22.62 -6.33 23.07
N GLY A 367 23.07 -6.06 24.30
CA GLY A 367 22.80 -6.95 25.44
C GLY A 367 21.35 -6.92 25.93
N ARG A 368 20.62 -5.82 25.72
CA ARG A 368 19.33 -5.56 26.41
C ARG A 368 18.24 -4.91 25.54
N GLY A 369 18.50 -4.69 24.25
CA GLY A 369 17.63 -3.94 23.34
C GLY A 369 16.47 -4.72 22.73
N LEU A 370 16.30 -6.01 23.04
CA LEU A 370 15.08 -6.75 22.69
C LEU A 370 13.93 -6.36 23.64
N VAL A 371 13.27 -5.25 23.33
CA VAL A 371 12.25 -4.63 24.19
C VAL A 371 10.84 -5.15 23.91
N LYS A 372 10.01 -5.26 24.95
CA LYS A 372 8.62 -5.77 24.88
C LYS A 372 7.59 -4.80 24.25
N LYS A 373 8.01 -3.58 23.87
CA LYS A 373 7.11 -2.51 23.39
C LYS A 373 6.89 -2.52 21.87
N GLY A 374 7.57 -3.39 21.13
CA GLY A 374 7.23 -3.73 19.74
C GLY A 374 8.15 -3.17 18.67
N TYR A 375 7.58 -2.73 17.54
CA TYR A 375 8.25 -2.52 16.26
C TYR A 375 8.73 -1.08 15.98
N GLY A 376 8.17 -0.07 16.66
CA GLY A 376 8.39 1.34 16.30
C GLY A 376 9.83 1.86 16.46
N LEU A 377 10.14 2.96 15.78
CA LEU A 377 11.44 3.65 15.87
C LEU A 377 11.71 4.23 17.26
N THR A 378 10.67 4.70 17.94
CA THR A 378 10.83 5.49 19.18
C THR A 378 11.03 4.61 20.40
N ASP A 379 10.20 3.58 20.50
CA ASP A 379 10.10 2.76 21.69
C ASP A 379 10.35 1.27 21.43
N GLY A 380 10.50 0.90 20.17
CA GLY A 380 10.60 -0.47 19.71
C GLY A 380 11.98 -0.86 19.22
N VAL A 381 12.07 -2.11 18.75
CA VAL A 381 13.32 -2.77 18.36
C VAL A 381 13.92 -2.16 17.09
N ALA A 382 13.11 -1.57 16.21
CA ALA A 382 13.62 -0.90 15.01
C ALA A 382 14.57 0.26 15.38
N GLY A 383 14.19 1.11 16.34
CA GLY A 383 15.05 2.20 16.81
C GLY A 383 16.43 1.74 17.30
N ASN A 384 16.48 0.55 17.89
CA ASN A 384 17.71 -0.08 18.37
C ASN A 384 18.60 -0.56 17.22
N ALA A 385 18.01 -1.20 16.20
CA ALA A 385 18.71 -1.52 14.95
C ALA A 385 19.28 -0.27 14.28
N TYR A 386 18.52 0.82 14.22
CA TYR A 386 19.00 2.07 13.63
C TYR A 386 20.18 2.68 14.39
N ALA A 387 20.17 2.63 15.72
CA ALA A 387 21.26 3.12 16.54
C ALA A 387 22.56 2.33 16.30
N LEU A 388 22.47 1.00 16.21
CA LEU A 388 23.60 0.12 15.88
C LEU A 388 24.11 0.39 14.45
N MET A 389 23.20 0.61 13.49
CA MET A 389 23.58 0.98 12.13
C MET A 389 24.31 2.34 12.07
N ALA A 390 23.88 3.32 12.88
CA ALA A 390 24.56 4.60 12.99
C ALA A 390 25.99 4.44 13.55
N LEU A 391 26.18 3.59 14.56
CA LEU A 391 27.51 3.24 15.08
C LEU A 391 28.36 2.57 14.02
N PHE A 392 27.83 1.61 13.27
CA PHE A 392 28.56 1.01 12.15
C PHE A 392 28.98 2.05 11.11
N LYS A 393 28.05 2.92 10.66
CA LYS A 393 28.36 3.93 9.64
C LYS A 393 29.53 4.82 10.04
N HIS A 394 29.63 5.13 11.34
CA HIS A 394 30.64 6.03 11.88
C HIS A 394 31.95 5.32 12.25
N THR A 395 31.89 4.14 12.88
CA THR A 395 33.07 3.40 13.37
C THR A 395 33.66 2.42 12.35
N LYS A 396 32.86 2.01 11.37
CA LYS A 396 33.13 0.90 10.43
C LYS A 396 33.38 -0.46 11.09
N VAL A 397 33.01 -0.62 12.37
CA VAL A 397 33.12 -1.90 13.09
C VAL A 397 31.98 -2.82 12.66
N GLU A 398 32.33 -3.88 11.92
CA GLU A 398 31.36 -4.80 11.30
C GLU A 398 30.43 -5.50 12.30
N THR A 399 30.87 -5.66 13.56
CA THR A 399 30.04 -6.23 14.63
C THR A 399 28.72 -5.46 14.79
N PHE A 400 28.75 -4.12 14.76
CA PHE A 400 27.54 -3.31 14.88
C PHE A 400 26.59 -3.50 13.68
N ARG A 401 27.12 -3.72 12.48
CA ARG A 401 26.30 -4.05 11.30
C ARG A 401 25.61 -5.39 11.47
N LYS A 402 26.35 -6.42 11.89
CA LYS A 402 25.77 -7.76 12.16
C LYS A 402 24.69 -7.68 13.23
N GLN A 403 24.94 -6.98 14.33
CA GLN A 403 23.97 -6.78 15.39
C GLN A 403 22.72 -6.03 14.89
N ALA A 404 22.89 -4.97 14.10
CA ALA A 404 21.76 -4.25 13.49
C ALA A 404 20.92 -5.16 12.58
N LEU A 405 21.56 -6.04 11.80
CA LEU A 405 20.89 -7.03 10.96
C LEU A 405 20.15 -8.10 11.77
N MET A 406 20.67 -8.48 12.95
CA MET A 406 19.97 -9.40 13.86
C MET A 406 18.73 -8.74 14.48
N PHE A 407 18.81 -7.46 14.83
CA PHE A 407 17.64 -6.70 15.27
C PHE A 407 16.63 -6.50 14.13
N ALA A 408 17.10 -6.30 12.91
CA ALA A 408 16.26 -6.30 11.70
C ALA A 408 15.53 -7.64 11.52
N GLU A 409 16.24 -8.75 11.69
CA GLU A 409 15.69 -10.10 11.65
C GLU A 409 14.69 -10.36 12.77
N TYR A 410 14.93 -9.81 13.96
CA TYR A 410 13.97 -9.86 15.03
C TYR A 410 12.72 -9.07 14.67
N CYS A 411 12.83 -7.82 14.22
CA CYS A 411 11.68 -7.02 13.76
C CYS A 411 10.87 -7.74 12.66
N PHE A 412 11.56 -8.52 11.84
CA PHE A 412 10.99 -9.36 10.79
C PHE A 412 10.30 -10.61 11.31
N ASN A 413 10.73 -11.22 12.42
CA ASN A 413 10.15 -12.46 12.98
C ASN A 413 9.20 -12.21 14.17
N TYR A 414 9.23 -11.01 14.75
CA TYR A 414 8.46 -10.59 15.90
C TYR A 414 6.98 -10.61 15.54
N GLY A 415 6.13 -11.39 16.24
CA GLY A 415 4.70 -11.53 15.94
C GLY A 415 4.24 -12.81 15.23
N SER A 416 5.16 -13.76 14.96
CA SER A 416 4.79 -15.13 14.58
C SER A 416 3.94 -15.82 15.67
N LYS A 417 3.14 -16.84 15.31
CA LYS A 417 2.14 -17.49 16.19
C LYS A 417 2.70 -18.02 17.52
N ASP A 418 4.01 -18.25 17.59
CA ASP A 418 4.69 -18.88 18.72
C ASP A 418 5.47 -17.88 19.60
N ASP A 419 5.39 -16.56 19.33
CA ASP A 419 6.07 -15.54 20.15
C ASP A 419 5.22 -15.11 21.37
N PRO A 420 5.61 -15.50 22.61
CA PRO A 420 4.89 -15.14 23.83
C PRO A 420 4.98 -13.65 24.19
N CYS A 421 5.79 -12.84 23.49
CA CYS A 421 5.98 -11.42 23.75
C CYS A 421 5.11 -10.48 22.87
N ARG A 422 4.20 -11.03 22.04
CA ARG A 422 3.35 -10.28 21.11
C ARG A 422 2.56 -9.14 21.80
N ARG A 423 2.85 -7.88 21.41
CA ARG A 423 2.03 -6.68 21.72
C ARG A 423 1.77 -5.86 20.45
N ILE A 424 0.52 -5.50 20.20
CA ILE A 424 0.11 -4.58 19.13
C ILE A 424 0.45 -3.15 19.60
N PRO A 425 1.18 -2.35 18.80
CA PRO A 425 1.49 -0.97 19.17
C PRO A 425 0.23 -0.11 19.32
N ASP A 426 0.31 0.94 20.14
CA ASP A 426 -0.80 1.90 20.35
C ASP A 426 -1.12 2.71 19.07
N HIS A 427 -0.17 2.84 18.15
CA HIS A 427 -0.32 3.44 16.83
C HIS A 427 0.40 2.58 15.78
N PRO A 428 -0.18 1.42 15.38
CA PRO A 428 0.50 0.38 14.60
C PRO A 428 0.92 0.83 13.21
N LEU A 429 0.34 1.93 12.72
CA LEU A 429 0.60 2.48 11.38
C LEU A 429 1.53 3.70 11.41
N SER A 430 1.94 4.12 12.60
CA SER A 430 2.90 5.21 12.74
C SER A 430 4.28 4.78 12.25
N LEU A 431 4.97 5.67 11.54
CA LEU A 431 6.40 5.51 11.25
C LEU A 431 7.22 5.37 12.55
N TYR A 432 6.85 6.10 13.60
CA TYR A 432 7.67 6.24 14.81
C TYR A 432 7.24 5.33 15.97
N GLU A 433 5.96 4.98 16.08
CA GLU A 433 5.44 4.10 17.13
C GLU A 433 4.97 2.76 16.59
N GLY A 434 4.76 2.68 15.28
CA GLY A 434 4.13 1.54 14.62
C GLY A 434 5.10 0.73 13.79
N LEU A 435 4.51 -0.18 13.04
CA LEU A 435 5.18 -1.15 12.19
C LEU A 435 5.95 -0.45 11.06
N ALA A 436 5.52 0.73 10.60
CA ALA A 436 6.10 1.39 9.42
C ALA A 436 7.57 1.78 9.65
N GLY A 437 7.99 1.91 10.91
CA GLY A 437 9.38 2.07 11.30
C GLY A 437 10.28 0.86 11.01
N CYS A 438 9.73 -0.32 10.72
CA CYS A 438 10.50 -1.52 10.36
C CYS A 438 10.77 -1.66 8.86
N THR A 439 10.03 -0.94 8.02
CA THR A 439 10.06 -1.10 6.56
C THR A 439 11.44 -0.80 5.99
N ASP A 440 12.06 0.31 6.40
CA ASP A 440 13.36 0.74 5.88
C ASP A 440 14.54 -0.13 6.37
N ILE A 441 14.51 -0.65 7.60
CA ILE A 441 15.50 -1.64 8.07
C ILE A 441 15.39 -2.97 7.30
N THR A 442 14.17 -3.42 7.02
CA THR A 442 13.93 -4.69 6.30
C THR A 442 14.43 -4.61 4.87
N ILE A 443 14.18 -3.48 4.22
CA ILE A 443 14.75 -3.11 2.92
C ILE A 443 16.30 -3.14 2.97
N ASN A 444 16.91 -2.60 4.02
CA ASN A 444 18.36 -2.62 4.17
C ASN A 444 18.96 -4.03 4.26
N LYS A 445 18.29 -4.97 4.96
CA LYS A 445 18.71 -6.39 5.02
C LYS A 445 18.69 -7.05 3.63
N ILE A 446 17.66 -6.74 2.82
CA ILE A 446 17.49 -7.27 1.46
C ILE A 446 18.64 -6.81 0.56
N CYS A 447 18.99 -5.51 0.59
CA CYS A 447 20.04 -4.95 -0.27
C CYS A 447 21.46 -5.37 0.16
N VAL A 448 21.67 -5.65 1.45
CA VAL A 448 22.99 -5.99 2.01
C VAL A 448 23.36 -7.47 1.83
N THR A 449 22.40 -8.39 1.91
CA THR A 449 22.69 -9.83 2.01
C THR A 449 22.69 -10.58 0.68
N GLY A 450 22.27 -9.95 -0.42
CA GLY A 450 22.24 -10.57 -1.76
C GLY A 450 21.36 -11.83 -1.89
N SER A 451 20.62 -12.21 -0.84
CA SER A 451 19.78 -13.41 -0.74
C SER A 451 18.28 -13.07 -0.84
N GLY A 452 17.99 -11.98 -1.55
CA GLY A 452 16.75 -11.21 -1.45
C GLY A 452 15.47 -11.86 -1.98
N THR A 453 15.52 -12.99 -2.69
CA THR A 453 14.33 -13.55 -3.35
C THR A 453 13.58 -14.60 -2.53
N GLN A 454 14.23 -15.38 -1.66
CA GLN A 454 13.55 -16.45 -0.89
C GLN A 454 13.10 -16.02 0.51
N ALA A 455 13.84 -15.12 1.16
CA ALA A 455 13.49 -14.66 2.50
C ALA A 455 12.30 -13.66 2.48
N ALA A 456 12.19 -12.82 1.45
CA ALA A 456 11.11 -11.85 1.28
C ALA A 456 9.73 -12.50 1.01
N VAL A 457 9.72 -13.65 0.33
CA VAL A 457 8.53 -14.48 0.10
C VAL A 457 8.03 -15.14 1.39
N LEU A 458 8.95 -15.53 2.29
CA LEU A 458 8.59 -16.18 3.57
C LEU A 458 8.02 -15.18 4.61
N VAL A 459 8.39 -13.90 4.55
CA VAL A 459 7.88 -12.81 5.44
C VAL A 459 6.43 -12.49 5.17
N LEU A 460 6.09 -12.39 3.88
CA LEU A 460 4.72 -12.18 3.44
C LEU A 460 3.85 -13.37 3.82
N GLN A 461 4.38 -14.59 3.69
CA GLN A 461 3.68 -15.82 4.08
C GLN A 461 3.46 -15.94 5.60
N LEU A 462 4.35 -15.40 6.44
CA LEU A 462 4.27 -15.55 7.90
C LEU A 462 3.48 -14.43 8.61
N PHE A 463 3.43 -13.20 8.09
CA PHE A 463 2.69 -12.07 8.71
C PHE A 463 1.26 -11.87 8.22
N CYS A 464 0.86 -12.47 7.09
CA CYS A 464 -0.53 -12.53 6.64
C CYS A 464 -1.44 -13.39 7.54
N THR A 465 -0.97 -13.92 8.67
CA THR A 465 -1.76 -14.80 9.53
C THR A 465 -2.54 -14.05 10.61
N ARG A 466 -3.66 -13.44 10.17
CA ARG A 466 -4.83 -12.84 10.90
C ARG A 466 -4.95 -11.36 10.52
N THR A 467 -5.63 -10.99 9.43
CA THR A 467 -7.10 -11.10 9.37
C THR A 467 -7.67 -11.12 7.93
N TYR A 468 -7.25 -12.04 7.04
CA TYR A 468 -8.09 -12.40 5.89
C TYR A 468 -7.95 -13.87 5.55
N PHE A 469 -8.74 -14.71 6.22
CA PHE A 469 -8.88 -16.11 5.83
C PHE A 469 -9.87 -16.31 4.65
N TRP A 470 -10.22 -15.25 3.91
CA TRP A 470 -11.31 -15.30 2.91
C TRP A 470 -11.07 -14.48 1.60
N GLU A 471 -9.84 -14.06 1.29
CA GLU A 471 -9.52 -13.32 0.04
C GLU A 471 -8.50 -14.02 -0.88
N ILE A 472 -8.06 -15.22 -0.52
CA ILE A 472 -6.75 -15.74 -0.96
C ILE A 472 -6.73 -16.33 -2.39
N SER A 473 -7.85 -16.68 -3.01
CA SER A 473 -7.80 -17.52 -4.21
C SER A 473 -7.38 -16.79 -5.49
N ALA A 474 -7.94 -15.62 -5.77
CA ALA A 474 -7.67 -14.87 -6.99
C ALA A 474 -6.42 -13.99 -6.86
N ILE A 475 -6.14 -13.43 -5.67
CA ILE A 475 -5.04 -12.49 -5.44
C ILE A 475 -3.70 -13.21 -5.29
N VAL A 476 -3.62 -14.32 -4.54
CA VAL A 476 -2.35 -15.06 -4.39
C VAL A 476 -1.92 -15.67 -5.73
N THR A 477 -2.88 -16.22 -6.46
CA THR A 477 -2.61 -16.75 -7.80
C THR A 477 -2.29 -15.64 -8.80
N TYR A 478 -2.92 -14.46 -8.66
CA TYR A 478 -2.61 -13.28 -9.47
C TYR A 478 -1.18 -12.77 -9.24
N ASN A 479 -0.76 -12.59 -7.98
CA ASN A 479 0.59 -12.12 -7.66
C ASN A 479 1.65 -13.11 -8.14
N ALA A 480 1.45 -14.42 -7.91
CA ALA A 480 2.33 -15.46 -8.44
C ALA A 480 2.34 -15.48 -9.97
N ALA A 481 1.18 -15.33 -10.63
CA ALA A 481 1.11 -15.23 -12.08
C ALA A 481 1.84 -13.99 -12.63
N CYS A 482 1.78 -12.85 -11.93
CA CYS A 482 2.48 -11.62 -12.33
C CYS A 482 4.00 -11.79 -12.36
N GLN A 483 4.55 -12.70 -11.57
CA GLN A 483 5.99 -13.02 -11.55
C GLN A 483 6.40 -14.00 -12.67
N ILE A 484 5.46 -14.79 -13.18
CA ILE A 484 5.71 -15.82 -14.20
C ILE A 484 5.43 -15.30 -15.61
N LEU A 485 4.35 -14.54 -15.78
CA LEU A 485 3.91 -14.03 -17.06
C LEU A 485 4.89 -12.99 -17.59
N ASP A 486 5.24 -13.12 -18.87
CA ASP A 486 5.94 -12.04 -19.56
C ASP A 486 5.07 -10.77 -19.58
N ARG A 487 5.72 -9.61 -19.64
CA ARG A 487 5.05 -8.31 -19.53
C ARG A 487 3.93 -8.14 -20.56
N ASN A 488 4.10 -8.63 -21.79
CA ASN A 488 3.14 -8.47 -22.87
C ASN A 488 1.88 -9.31 -22.61
N ALA A 489 2.04 -10.58 -22.21
CA ALA A 489 0.93 -11.43 -21.80
C ALA A 489 0.21 -10.88 -20.55
N ARG A 490 0.98 -10.45 -19.54
CA ARG A 490 0.44 -9.91 -18.28
C ARG A 490 -0.43 -8.68 -18.50
N GLU A 491 0.07 -7.70 -19.24
CA GLU A 491 -0.70 -6.48 -19.59
C GLU A 491 -1.94 -6.84 -20.40
N TYR A 492 -1.83 -7.74 -21.39
CA TYR A 492 -2.98 -8.16 -22.19
C TYR A 492 -4.13 -8.70 -21.34
N TYR A 493 -3.85 -9.58 -20.38
CA TYR A 493 -4.87 -10.18 -19.52
C TYR A 493 -5.41 -9.21 -18.46
N LEU A 494 -4.57 -8.32 -17.94
CA LEU A 494 -4.97 -7.36 -16.92
C LEU A 494 -5.90 -6.27 -17.44
N SER A 495 -5.62 -5.79 -18.66
CA SER A 495 -6.23 -4.59 -19.22
C SER A 495 -7.75 -4.62 -19.28
N GLY A 496 -8.35 -3.46 -19.03
CA GLY A 496 -9.69 -3.05 -19.46
C GLY A 496 -9.64 -2.07 -20.63
N ALA A 497 -10.80 -1.51 -20.98
CA ALA A 497 -10.95 -0.47 -21.98
C ALA A 497 -10.78 0.93 -21.37
N ASP A 498 -10.34 1.87 -22.20
CA ASP A 498 -10.15 3.29 -21.91
C ASP A 498 -9.47 3.56 -20.56
N ASP A 499 -10.20 4.16 -19.62
CA ASP A 499 -9.70 4.59 -18.31
C ASP A 499 -9.98 3.51 -17.23
N GLU A 500 -10.45 2.33 -17.64
CA GLU A 500 -10.73 1.14 -16.84
C GLU A 500 -11.76 1.35 -15.72
N VAL A 501 -12.71 2.27 -15.92
CA VAL A 501 -13.77 2.57 -14.93
C VAL A 501 -14.62 1.32 -14.68
N THR A 502 -15.14 0.71 -15.73
CA THR A 502 -15.98 -0.50 -15.69
C THR A 502 -15.22 -1.68 -15.10
N LEU A 503 -13.92 -1.80 -15.41
CA LEU A 503 -13.08 -2.86 -14.84
C LEU A 503 -12.97 -2.72 -13.32
N ARG A 504 -12.75 -1.50 -12.81
CA ARG A 504 -12.71 -1.22 -11.37
C ARG A 504 -14.08 -1.44 -10.73
N ASP A 505 -15.15 -0.97 -11.36
CA ASP A 505 -16.51 -1.11 -10.82
C ASP A 505 -16.94 -2.57 -10.74
N ASN A 506 -16.64 -3.38 -11.76
CA ASN A 506 -16.90 -4.82 -11.74
C ASN A 506 -16.27 -5.53 -10.53
N LYS A 507 -15.05 -5.14 -10.11
CA LYS A 507 -14.36 -5.76 -8.97
C LYS A 507 -15.10 -5.57 -7.64
N VAL A 508 -15.85 -4.48 -7.50
CA VAL A 508 -16.54 -4.12 -6.25
C VAL A 508 -18.06 -4.28 -6.35
N ALA A 509 -18.60 -4.58 -7.54
CA ALA A 509 -20.04 -4.61 -7.79
C ALA A 509 -20.78 -5.61 -6.89
N PHE A 510 -20.28 -6.84 -6.78
CA PHE A 510 -20.87 -7.86 -5.90
C PHE A 510 -20.72 -7.51 -4.42
N GLN A 511 -19.78 -6.65 -4.02
CA GLN A 511 -19.65 -6.18 -2.62
C GLN A 511 -20.77 -5.24 -2.22
N ARG A 512 -21.43 -4.59 -3.19
CA ARG A 512 -22.62 -3.75 -2.96
C ARG A 512 -23.85 -4.59 -2.56
N TYR A 513 -23.81 -5.91 -2.76
CA TYR A 513 -24.82 -6.85 -2.26
C TYR A 513 -24.33 -7.55 -0.99
N VAL A 514 -25.07 -7.38 0.10
CA VAL A 514 -24.80 -8.03 1.39
C VAL A 514 -25.64 -9.30 1.55
N LEU A 515 -25.05 -10.32 2.17
CA LEU A 515 -25.72 -11.60 2.41
C LEU A 515 -26.67 -11.52 3.62
N ARG A 516 -27.81 -12.19 3.52
CA ARG A 516 -28.85 -12.29 4.57
C ARG A 516 -28.97 -13.76 5.01
N PRO A 517 -28.10 -14.23 5.93
CA PRO A 517 -28.08 -15.62 6.36
C PRO A 517 -29.34 -16.00 7.16
N ARG A 518 -29.74 -17.27 7.09
CA ARG A 518 -30.84 -17.87 7.84
C ARG A 518 -30.26 -18.82 8.89
N MET A 519 -30.48 -18.50 10.15
CA MET A 519 -29.90 -19.24 11.28
C MET A 519 -30.68 -20.52 11.61
N LEU A 520 -30.04 -21.46 12.31
CA LEU A 520 -30.64 -22.72 12.79
C LEU A 520 -31.27 -23.59 11.70
N ARG A 521 -30.72 -23.51 10.48
CA ARG A 521 -31.00 -24.42 9.37
C ARG A 521 -30.03 -25.59 9.48
N ASP A 522 -30.52 -26.82 9.41
CA ASP A 522 -29.65 -27.99 9.35
C ASP A 522 -28.91 -28.01 8.01
N VAL A 523 -27.61 -27.71 8.04
CA VAL A 523 -26.72 -27.71 6.86
C VAL A 523 -25.66 -28.80 6.96
N SER A 524 -25.89 -29.84 7.76
CA SER A 524 -24.95 -30.97 7.94
C SER A 524 -24.67 -31.72 6.63
N ILE A 525 -25.65 -31.74 5.72
CA ILE A 525 -25.54 -32.30 4.38
C ILE A 525 -25.89 -31.20 3.36
N ARG A 526 -24.94 -30.89 2.47
CA ARG A 526 -25.09 -29.89 1.41
C ARG A 526 -24.81 -30.49 0.05
N SER A 527 -25.45 -29.97 -0.99
CA SER A 527 -25.15 -30.27 -2.38
C SER A 527 -25.03 -28.98 -3.19
N LEU A 528 -23.91 -28.87 -3.90
CA LEU A 528 -23.63 -27.77 -4.83
C LEU A 528 -24.12 -28.09 -6.24
N GLU A 529 -24.56 -29.33 -6.48
CA GLU A 529 -24.95 -29.78 -7.80
C GLU A 529 -26.16 -29.01 -8.33
N THR A 530 -26.13 -28.69 -9.60
CA THR A 530 -27.26 -28.10 -10.32
C THR A 530 -27.26 -28.60 -11.76
N THR A 531 -28.20 -28.12 -12.57
CA THR A 531 -28.28 -28.43 -13.99
C THR A 531 -28.14 -27.19 -14.84
N VAL A 532 -27.51 -27.35 -16.00
CA VAL A 532 -27.42 -26.36 -17.08
C VAL A 532 -27.84 -27.05 -18.36
N PHE A 533 -28.83 -26.52 -19.06
CA PHE A 533 -29.52 -27.15 -20.19
C PHE A 533 -29.94 -28.60 -19.90
N GLY A 534 -30.45 -28.84 -18.69
CA GLY A 534 -30.94 -30.15 -18.25
C GLY A 534 -29.85 -31.20 -17.95
N LYS A 535 -28.57 -30.87 -18.11
CA LYS A 535 -27.45 -31.76 -17.76
C LYS A 535 -26.80 -31.32 -16.44
N PRO A 536 -26.27 -32.26 -15.63
CA PRO A 536 -25.65 -31.93 -14.35
C PRO A 536 -24.36 -31.13 -14.51
N VAL A 537 -24.05 -30.32 -13.48
CA VAL A 537 -22.74 -29.74 -13.17
C VAL A 537 -22.50 -29.89 -11.66
N ALA A 538 -21.24 -30.12 -11.26
CA ALA A 538 -20.91 -30.37 -9.86
C ALA A 538 -21.09 -29.14 -8.96
N PHE A 539 -20.99 -27.94 -9.52
CA PHE A 539 -21.22 -26.66 -8.85
C PHE A 539 -21.44 -25.55 -9.90
N PRO A 540 -22.15 -24.46 -9.57
CA PRO A 540 -22.62 -23.45 -10.53
C PRO A 540 -21.58 -22.37 -10.87
N LEU A 541 -20.34 -22.78 -11.20
CA LEU A 541 -19.31 -21.89 -11.74
C LEU A 541 -18.62 -22.52 -12.96
N GLY A 542 -18.65 -21.85 -14.10
CA GLY A 542 -17.98 -22.26 -15.33
C GLY A 542 -16.74 -21.42 -15.65
N VAL A 543 -16.02 -21.79 -16.71
CA VAL A 543 -14.83 -21.06 -17.19
C VAL A 543 -15.21 -20.22 -18.41
N SER A 544 -15.01 -18.90 -18.31
CA SER A 544 -15.28 -17.93 -19.38
C SER A 544 -14.32 -18.11 -20.57
N PRO A 545 -14.78 -17.82 -21.80
CA PRO A 545 -13.90 -17.82 -22.96
C PRO A 545 -12.86 -16.72 -22.83
N THR A 546 -11.59 -17.11 -22.75
CA THR A 546 -10.46 -16.20 -22.57
C THR A 546 -9.39 -16.54 -23.59
N ALA A 547 -9.10 -15.63 -24.52
CA ALA A 547 -8.26 -15.89 -25.69
C ALA A 547 -6.78 -16.14 -25.37
N MET A 548 -6.09 -16.81 -26.32
CA MET A 548 -4.64 -16.94 -26.38
C MET A 548 -3.95 -17.53 -25.13
N GLN A 549 -4.52 -18.58 -24.52
CA GLN A 549 -4.08 -19.06 -23.20
C GLN A 549 -2.66 -19.64 -23.17
N LYS A 550 -2.08 -20.00 -24.32
CA LYS A 550 -0.66 -20.42 -24.40
C LYS A 550 0.34 -19.30 -24.12
N MET A 551 -0.11 -18.05 -24.06
CA MET A 551 0.71 -16.96 -23.50
C MET A 551 0.85 -17.05 -21.98
N ALA A 552 -0.07 -17.74 -21.30
CA ALA A 552 0.00 -17.94 -19.86
C ALA A 552 0.73 -19.22 -19.45
N HIS A 553 0.52 -20.31 -20.19
CA HIS A 553 1.19 -21.59 -19.95
C HIS A 553 1.23 -22.41 -21.25
N PRO A 554 2.27 -23.20 -21.55
CA PRO A 554 2.38 -23.97 -22.79
C PRO A 554 1.17 -24.88 -23.11
N ASP A 555 0.51 -25.42 -22.08
CA ASP A 555 -0.69 -26.26 -22.23
C ASP A 555 -1.98 -25.47 -22.54
N GLY A 556 -1.98 -24.15 -22.32
CA GLY A 556 -3.05 -23.23 -22.70
C GLY A 556 -4.48 -23.71 -22.40
N GLU A 557 -5.32 -23.68 -23.44
CA GLU A 557 -6.74 -24.04 -23.35
C GLU A 557 -6.97 -25.49 -22.94
N ILE A 558 -6.05 -26.41 -23.27
CA ILE A 558 -6.18 -27.83 -22.93
C ILE A 558 -6.11 -28.01 -21.40
N ALA A 559 -5.21 -27.30 -20.73
CA ALA A 559 -5.07 -27.36 -19.28
C ALA A 559 -6.34 -26.85 -18.55
N ASN A 560 -6.90 -25.71 -18.97
CA ASN A 560 -8.15 -25.21 -18.39
C ASN A 560 -9.35 -26.13 -18.69
N ALA A 561 -9.41 -26.71 -19.89
CA ALA A 561 -10.45 -27.68 -20.23
C ALA A 561 -10.38 -28.93 -19.34
N LYS A 562 -9.18 -29.49 -19.13
CA LYS A 562 -8.98 -30.65 -18.25
C LYS A 562 -9.30 -30.32 -16.79
N ALA A 563 -8.89 -29.13 -16.32
CA ALA A 563 -9.24 -28.65 -14.98
C ALA A 563 -10.77 -28.56 -14.78
N ALA A 564 -11.50 -27.99 -15.74
CA ALA A 564 -12.96 -27.93 -15.69
C ALA A 564 -13.60 -29.32 -15.73
N ALA A 565 -13.08 -30.22 -16.58
CA ALA A 565 -13.53 -31.60 -16.68
C ALA A 565 -13.34 -32.36 -15.35
N ALA A 566 -12.16 -32.25 -14.74
CA ALA A 566 -11.84 -32.85 -13.44
C ALA A 566 -12.74 -32.32 -12.32
N MET A 567 -13.16 -31.06 -12.41
CA MET A 567 -14.06 -30.42 -11.45
C MET A 567 -15.54 -30.61 -11.76
N GLY A 568 -15.89 -31.31 -12.86
CA GLY A 568 -17.27 -31.57 -13.26
C GLY A 568 -18.04 -30.32 -13.66
N THR A 569 -17.38 -29.31 -14.24
CA THR A 569 -17.99 -28.05 -14.68
C THR A 569 -17.73 -27.77 -16.18
N ILE A 570 -18.24 -26.65 -16.67
CA ILE A 570 -18.25 -26.26 -18.09
C ILE A 570 -17.02 -25.41 -18.41
N TYR A 571 -16.29 -25.81 -19.47
CA TYR A 571 -15.26 -24.98 -20.10
C TYR A 571 -15.77 -24.35 -21.39
N THR A 572 -15.56 -23.04 -21.57
CA THR A 572 -15.87 -22.34 -22.83
C THR A 572 -14.60 -22.03 -23.61
N LEU A 573 -14.41 -22.67 -24.76
CA LEU A 573 -13.28 -22.44 -25.66
C LEU A 573 -13.48 -21.12 -26.43
N PRO A 574 -12.56 -20.14 -26.39
CA PRO A 574 -12.59 -18.97 -27.26
C PRO A 574 -12.38 -19.32 -28.73
N THR A 575 -13.02 -18.57 -29.65
CA THR A 575 -12.70 -18.67 -31.09
C THR A 575 -11.21 -18.37 -31.34
N MET A 576 -10.69 -17.30 -30.70
CA MET A 576 -9.28 -16.88 -30.77
C MET A 576 -8.40 -17.64 -29.76
N GLY A 577 -8.51 -18.97 -29.75
CA GLY A 577 -7.71 -19.86 -28.92
C GLY A 577 -6.36 -20.22 -29.55
N THR A 578 -5.39 -20.56 -28.70
CA THR A 578 -4.07 -21.12 -29.09
C THR A 578 -4.04 -22.64 -29.17
N SER A 579 -5.21 -23.27 -29.02
CA SER A 579 -5.45 -24.70 -29.21
C SER A 579 -6.73 -24.85 -30.04
N THR A 580 -6.77 -25.87 -30.88
CA THR A 580 -7.89 -26.12 -31.79
C THR A 580 -9.11 -26.66 -31.05
N ILE A 581 -10.30 -26.50 -31.66
CA ILE A 581 -11.55 -27.18 -31.27
C ILE A 581 -11.30 -28.69 -31.06
N GLU A 582 -10.60 -29.32 -32.00
CA GLU A 582 -10.34 -30.75 -32.02
C GLU A 582 -9.36 -31.18 -30.92
N GLU A 583 -8.27 -30.45 -30.68
CA GLU A 583 -7.31 -30.75 -29.61
C GLU A 583 -7.97 -30.67 -28.23
N VAL A 584 -8.77 -29.63 -27.98
CA VAL A 584 -9.50 -29.47 -26.71
C VAL A 584 -10.52 -30.59 -26.53
N ALA A 585 -11.24 -30.96 -27.60
CA ALA A 585 -12.20 -32.06 -27.56
C ALA A 585 -11.54 -33.42 -27.31
N ALA A 586 -10.42 -33.70 -27.98
CA ALA A 586 -9.66 -34.94 -27.80
C ALA A 586 -9.08 -35.06 -26.38
N ALA A 587 -8.65 -33.95 -25.78
CA ALA A 587 -8.13 -33.93 -24.42
C ALA A 587 -9.21 -34.13 -23.35
N THR A 588 -10.48 -33.84 -23.67
CA THR A 588 -11.60 -33.86 -22.71
C THR A 588 -12.90 -34.43 -23.30
N PRO A 589 -12.87 -35.68 -23.82
CA PRO A 589 -13.94 -36.22 -24.69
C PRO A 589 -15.31 -36.32 -24.00
N ASN A 590 -15.33 -36.59 -22.70
CA ASN A 590 -16.54 -36.78 -21.90
C ASN A 590 -16.91 -35.56 -21.04
N SER A 591 -16.26 -34.42 -21.27
CA SER A 591 -16.50 -33.20 -20.51
C SER A 591 -17.62 -32.35 -21.13
N ARG A 592 -18.16 -31.42 -20.34
CA ARG A 592 -19.07 -30.40 -20.84
C ARG A 592 -18.26 -29.21 -21.33
N LYS A 593 -18.39 -28.91 -22.62
CA LYS A 593 -17.60 -27.88 -23.28
C LYS A 593 -18.43 -27.08 -24.28
N TRP A 594 -18.27 -25.76 -24.21
CA TRP A 594 -18.95 -24.77 -25.04
C TRP A 594 -17.95 -24.07 -25.95
N PHE A 595 -18.40 -23.62 -27.11
CA PHE A 595 -17.55 -22.92 -28.06
C PHE A 595 -18.03 -21.48 -28.21
N GLN A 596 -17.19 -20.52 -27.84
CA GLN A 596 -17.48 -19.11 -28.08
C GLN A 596 -17.22 -18.80 -29.55
N LEU A 597 -18.16 -18.09 -30.18
CA LEU A 597 -18.16 -17.74 -31.60
C LEU A 597 -18.19 -16.22 -31.81
N TYR A 598 -17.33 -15.73 -32.69
CA TYR A 598 -17.45 -14.42 -33.35
C TYR A 598 -18.04 -14.55 -34.76
N ILE A 599 -18.69 -13.49 -35.24
CA ILE A 599 -19.16 -13.40 -36.61
C ILE A 599 -18.14 -12.66 -37.47
N TYR A 600 -17.75 -13.32 -38.54
CA TYR A 600 -16.78 -12.82 -39.52
C TYR A 600 -17.49 -12.38 -40.79
N LYS A 601 -16.91 -11.40 -41.50
CA LYS A 601 -17.40 -10.90 -42.79
C LYS A 601 -17.69 -12.06 -43.75
N ASP A 602 -16.78 -13.02 -43.82
CA ASP A 602 -17.03 -14.30 -44.47
C ASP A 602 -17.80 -15.25 -43.53
N ARG A 603 -19.11 -15.37 -43.77
CA ARG A 603 -19.98 -16.28 -43.00
C ARG A 603 -19.62 -17.75 -43.18
N SER A 604 -18.89 -18.13 -44.24
CA SER A 604 -18.44 -19.50 -44.44
C SER A 604 -17.42 -19.94 -43.38
N LEU A 605 -16.61 -18.99 -42.87
CA LEU A 605 -15.66 -19.22 -41.78
C LEU A 605 -16.39 -19.55 -40.48
N ALA A 606 -17.37 -18.73 -40.11
CA ALA A 606 -18.20 -18.98 -38.94
C ALA A 606 -18.96 -20.33 -39.08
N LYS A 607 -19.53 -20.63 -40.26
CA LYS A 607 -20.21 -21.91 -40.52
C LYS A 607 -19.27 -23.11 -40.37
N THR A 608 -18.02 -22.98 -40.81
CA THR A 608 -16.99 -24.03 -40.67
C THR A 608 -16.64 -24.27 -39.20
N LEU A 609 -16.43 -23.19 -38.43
CA LEU A 609 -16.16 -23.30 -36.99
C LEU A 609 -17.34 -23.92 -36.22
N ILE A 610 -18.57 -23.51 -36.53
CA ILE A 610 -19.78 -24.13 -35.98
C ILE A 610 -19.79 -25.63 -36.25
N ARG A 611 -19.55 -26.04 -37.50
CA ARG A 611 -19.58 -27.45 -37.87
C ARG A 611 -18.50 -28.26 -37.17
N ARG A 612 -17.30 -27.70 -37.02
CA ARG A 612 -16.20 -28.32 -36.27
C ARG A 612 -16.57 -28.52 -34.80
N ALA A 613 -17.17 -27.50 -34.16
CA ALA A 613 -17.62 -27.60 -32.78
C ALA A 613 -18.70 -28.68 -32.61
N GLU A 614 -19.67 -28.77 -33.53
CA GLU A 614 -20.69 -29.83 -33.55
C GLU A 614 -20.08 -31.23 -33.62
N VAL A 615 -19.18 -31.46 -34.58
CA VAL A 615 -18.52 -32.76 -34.78
C VAL A 615 -17.64 -33.13 -33.58
N ALA A 616 -16.98 -32.15 -32.97
CA ALA A 616 -16.13 -32.32 -31.80
C ALA A 616 -16.91 -32.49 -30.48
N GLY A 617 -18.25 -32.52 -30.53
CA GLY A 617 -19.11 -32.78 -29.38
C GLY A 617 -19.12 -31.63 -28.38
N PHE A 618 -18.99 -30.39 -28.84
CA PHE A 618 -19.39 -29.23 -28.04
C PHE A 618 -20.92 -29.20 -27.92
N GLU A 619 -21.45 -28.69 -26.82
CA GLU A 619 -22.90 -28.73 -26.56
C GLU A 619 -23.62 -27.39 -26.73
N ALA A 620 -22.86 -26.28 -26.75
CA ALA A 620 -23.41 -24.95 -26.92
C ALA A 620 -22.45 -24.02 -27.68
N LEU A 621 -23.03 -23.06 -28.41
CA LEU A 621 -22.37 -21.90 -28.97
C LEU A 621 -22.60 -20.69 -28.07
N VAL A 622 -21.53 -20.00 -27.70
CA VAL A 622 -21.57 -18.72 -26.99
C VAL A 622 -21.29 -17.61 -28.01
N LEU A 623 -22.33 -17.11 -28.66
CA LEU A 623 -22.24 -16.06 -29.67
C LEU A 623 -21.98 -14.72 -28.98
N THR A 624 -20.80 -14.15 -29.19
CA THR A 624 -20.39 -12.89 -28.57
C THR A 624 -20.79 -11.71 -29.44
N VAL A 625 -21.64 -10.82 -28.92
CA VAL A 625 -22.21 -9.68 -29.67
C VAL A 625 -21.67 -8.32 -29.23
N ASP A 626 -20.81 -8.26 -28.21
CA ASP A 626 -20.23 -7.04 -27.64
C ASP A 626 -18.84 -6.66 -28.20
N SER A 627 -18.28 -7.45 -29.14
CA SER A 627 -16.96 -7.21 -29.77
C SER A 627 -17.01 -7.22 -31.30
N PHE A 628 -17.93 -6.45 -31.91
CA PHE A 628 -17.88 -6.15 -33.35
C PHE A 628 -16.73 -5.18 -33.71
N LEU A 629 -16.25 -4.43 -32.70
CA LEU A 629 -15.00 -3.69 -32.65
C LEU A 629 -14.34 -3.96 -31.29
N PHE A 630 -13.01 -3.92 -31.20
CA PHE A 630 -12.34 -4.03 -29.91
C PHE A 630 -12.34 -2.71 -29.15
N GLY A 631 -12.52 -2.78 -27.83
CA GLY A 631 -12.39 -1.63 -26.94
C GLY A 631 -10.99 -1.02 -27.00
N LYS A 632 -10.90 0.30 -26.93
CA LYS A 632 -9.62 1.01 -26.98
C LYS A 632 -8.85 0.79 -25.69
N LYS A 633 -7.54 0.58 -25.77
CA LYS A 633 -6.65 0.51 -24.60
C LYS A 633 -5.75 1.74 -24.61
N ARG A 634 -5.74 2.57 -23.56
CA ARG A 634 -5.04 3.88 -23.57
C ARG A 634 -3.59 3.86 -23.11
N VAL A 635 -3.10 2.77 -22.52
CA VAL A 635 -1.70 2.67 -22.11
C VAL A 635 -0.84 2.29 -23.32
N PRO A 636 0.25 3.01 -23.65
CA PRO A 636 1.02 2.81 -24.88
C PRO A 636 1.57 1.38 -25.10
N LEU A 637 1.86 0.66 -24.01
CA LEU A 637 2.28 -0.75 -24.07
C LEU A 637 1.14 -1.71 -24.44
N ARG A 638 -0.11 -1.30 -24.17
CA ARG A 638 -1.32 -2.07 -24.46
C ARG A 638 -1.83 -1.86 -25.88
N GLU A 639 -1.52 -0.70 -26.47
CA GLU A 639 -1.77 -0.40 -27.89
C GLU A 639 -0.86 -1.19 -28.82
N ASN A 640 0.37 -1.51 -28.39
CA ASN A 640 1.36 -2.24 -29.18
C ASN A 640 1.41 -3.75 -28.90
N PHE A 641 0.35 -4.32 -28.33
CA PHE A 641 0.28 -5.76 -28.07
C PHE A 641 0.47 -6.54 -29.37
N LYS A 642 1.36 -7.54 -29.34
CA LYS A 642 1.50 -8.53 -30.40
C LYS A 642 1.55 -9.92 -29.81
N MET A 643 0.84 -10.85 -30.43
CA MET A 643 0.95 -12.26 -30.07
C MET A 643 2.38 -12.75 -30.29
N PRO A 644 2.97 -13.53 -29.35
CA PRO A 644 4.30 -14.09 -29.54
C PRO A 644 4.44 -14.86 -30.87
N PRO A 645 5.53 -14.71 -31.64
CA PRO A 645 5.63 -15.25 -33.01
C PRO A 645 5.50 -16.78 -33.14
N HIS A 646 5.75 -17.51 -32.05
CA HIS A 646 5.63 -18.96 -32.01
C HIS A 646 4.18 -19.45 -31.76
N LEU A 647 3.25 -18.53 -31.47
CA LEU A 647 1.83 -18.81 -31.24
C LEU A 647 0.99 -18.28 -32.42
N SER A 648 -0.14 -18.94 -32.66
CA SER A 648 -1.13 -18.53 -33.66
C SER A 648 -2.54 -18.80 -33.16
N MET A 649 -3.54 -18.10 -33.70
CA MET A 649 -4.94 -18.45 -33.49
C MET A 649 -5.24 -19.81 -34.16
N ALA A 650 -5.19 -20.88 -33.38
CA ALA A 650 -5.10 -22.25 -33.87
C ALA A 650 -6.33 -22.73 -34.65
N ASN A 651 -7.49 -22.11 -34.42
CA ASN A 651 -8.72 -22.45 -35.13
C ASN A 651 -8.74 -22.00 -36.59
N PHE A 652 -7.80 -21.16 -37.03
CA PHE A 652 -7.71 -20.67 -38.40
C PHE A 652 -6.58 -21.36 -39.15
N ASP A 653 -6.85 -21.77 -40.38
CA ASP A 653 -5.91 -22.55 -41.18
C ASP A 653 -4.69 -21.70 -41.61
N LYS A 654 -3.49 -22.27 -41.60
CA LYS A 654 -2.29 -21.61 -42.14
C LYS A 654 -2.29 -21.55 -43.67
N SER A 655 -3.16 -22.32 -44.32
CA SER A 655 -3.26 -22.47 -45.77
C SER A 655 -4.08 -21.37 -46.46
N SER A 656 -4.83 -20.55 -45.70
CA SER A 656 -5.56 -19.41 -46.27
C SER A 656 -4.56 -18.40 -46.84
N ASN A 657 -4.77 -17.94 -48.08
CA ASN A 657 -4.00 -16.91 -48.80
C ASN A 657 -4.06 -15.53 -48.09
N VAL A 658 -3.70 -15.48 -46.81
CA VAL A 658 -3.73 -14.31 -45.96
C VAL A 658 -2.44 -13.55 -46.19
N LYS A 659 -2.53 -12.37 -46.82
CA LYS A 659 -1.41 -11.43 -46.88
C LYS A 659 -1.28 -10.76 -45.51
N GLY A 660 -0.34 -11.21 -44.67
CA GLY A 660 -0.07 -10.62 -43.36
C GLY A 660 0.03 -11.65 -42.24
N ALA A 661 0.20 -11.21 -40.99
CA ALA A 661 0.14 -12.10 -39.84
C ALA A 661 -1.31 -12.58 -39.64
N ILE A 662 -1.52 -13.89 -39.51
CA ILE A 662 -2.85 -14.52 -39.36
C ILE A 662 -3.68 -13.91 -38.23
N ASN A 663 -3.01 -13.42 -37.19
CA ASN A 663 -3.64 -12.82 -36.02
C ASN A 663 -4.32 -11.48 -36.36
N ASP A 664 -3.62 -10.62 -37.11
CA ASP A 664 -4.16 -9.31 -37.54
C ASP A 664 -5.34 -9.51 -38.50
N TYR A 665 -5.23 -10.48 -39.41
CA TYR A 665 -6.31 -10.83 -40.34
C TYR A 665 -7.59 -11.29 -39.64
N VAL A 666 -7.49 -12.11 -38.59
CA VAL A 666 -8.66 -12.61 -37.88
C VAL A 666 -9.40 -11.47 -37.17
N GLU A 667 -8.68 -10.50 -36.61
CA GLU A 667 -9.26 -9.32 -35.99
C GLU A 667 -9.93 -8.40 -37.04
N GLU A 668 -9.26 -8.14 -38.17
CA GLU A 668 -9.80 -7.34 -39.28
C GLU A 668 -10.99 -7.99 -40.00
N SER A 669 -11.12 -9.31 -39.89
CA SER A 669 -12.18 -10.10 -40.52
C SER A 669 -13.50 -10.08 -39.73
N LEU A 670 -13.52 -9.52 -38.52
CA LEU A 670 -14.75 -9.35 -37.74
C LEU A 670 -15.75 -8.47 -38.49
N ASP A 671 -17.02 -8.82 -38.42
CA ASP A 671 -18.08 -8.06 -39.08
C ASP A 671 -18.66 -6.99 -38.14
N GLN A 672 -18.54 -5.73 -38.55
CA GLN A 672 -19.09 -4.57 -37.83
C GLN A 672 -20.59 -4.37 -38.10
N GLY A 673 -21.11 -4.97 -39.17
CA GLY A 673 -22.51 -4.87 -39.60
C GLY A 673 -23.42 -5.95 -39.03
N ILE A 674 -23.02 -6.63 -37.95
CA ILE A 674 -23.86 -7.68 -37.35
C ILE A 674 -25.15 -7.10 -36.78
N THR A 675 -26.22 -7.85 -36.95
CA THR A 675 -27.56 -7.52 -36.46
C THR A 675 -28.21 -8.73 -35.81
N TRP A 676 -29.39 -8.55 -35.24
CA TRP A 676 -30.20 -9.65 -34.73
C TRP A 676 -30.55 -10.71 -35.79
N LYS A 677 -30.49 -10.37 -37.10
CA LYS A 677 -30.63 -11.36 -38.19
C LYS A 677 -29.50 -12.38 -38.18
N ASP A 678 -28.30 -12.00 -37.75
CA ASP A 678 -27.15 -12.89 -37.65
C ASP A 678 -27.31 -13.89 -36.49
N VAL A 679 -27.94 -13.46 -35.39
CA VAL A 679 -28.34 -14.38 -34.29
C VAL A 679 -29.31 -15.43 -34.81
N GLN A 680 -30.32 -15.01 -35.59
CA GLN A 680 -31.25 -15.94 -36.24
C GLN A 680 -30.54 -16.87 -37.23
N TRP A 681 -29.58 -16.35 -38.00
CA TRP A 681 -28.80 -17.15 -38.94
C TRP A 681 -28.00 -18.23 -38.21
N VAL A 682 -27.27 -17.89 -37.14
CA VAL A 682 -26.54 -18.87 -36.31
C VAL A 682 -27.49 -19.94 -35.77
N LYS A 683 -28.66 -19.52 -35.26
CA LYS A 683 -29.69 -20.45 -34.76
C LYS A 683 -30.18 -21.42 -35.83
N ASN A 684 -30.27 -20.98 -37.09
CA ASN A 684 -30.75 -21.80 -38.20
C ASN A 684 -29.66 -22.76 -38.73
N VAL A 685 -28.38 -22.38 -38.68
CA VAL A 685 -27.29 -23.19 -39.23
C VAL A 685 -26.66 -24.15 -38.22
N SER A 686 -26.92 -23.98 -36.93
CA SER A 686 -26.39 -24.85 -35.87
C SER A 686 -27.45 -25.69 -35.19
N GLN A 687 -27.07 -26.90 -34.77
CA GLN A 687 -27.87 -27.77 -33.90
C GLN A 687 -27.51 -27.60 -32.41
N LEU A 688 -26.50 -26.81 -32.09
CA LEU A 688 -26.06 -26.57 -30.71
C LEU A 688 -26.99 -25.61 -29.97
N LYS A 689 -26.96 -25.65 -28.63
CA LYS A 689 -27.61 -24.64 -27.81
C LYS A 689 -27.01 -23.28 -28.10
N LEU A 690 -27.83 -22.26 -28.32
CA LEU A 690 -27.34 -20.92 -28.62
C LEU A 690 -27.45 -20.01 -27.40
N VAL A 691 -26.32 -19.52 -26.92
CA VAL A 691 -26.19 -18.55 -25.84
C VAL A 691 -25.66 -17.25 -26.40
N VAL A 692 -26.37 -16.13 -26.17
CA VAL A 692 -25.91 -14.80 -26.62
C VAL A 692 -25.18 -14.10 -25.49
N LYS A 693 -23.91 -13.75 -25.71
CA LYS A 693 -23.01 -13.13 -24.72
C LYS A 693 -22.74 -11.66 -25.05
N GLY A 694 -22.81 -10.82 -24.02
CA GLY A 694 -22.58 -9.37 -24.13
C GLY A 694 -23.83 -8.53 -23.87
N ILE A 695 -24.89 -9.15 -23.34
CA ILE A 695 -26.17 -8.47 -23.07
C ILE A 695 -26.05 -7.71 -21.74
N LEU A 696 -26.34 -6.41 -21.76
CA LEU A 696 -26.34 -5.54 -20.58
C LEU A 696 -27.68 -4.84 -20.33
N THR A 697 -28.66 -5.02 -21.22
CA THR A 697 -29.95 -4.35 -21.15
C THR A 697 -31.12 -5.35 -21.14
N PRO A 698 -32.22 -5.05 -20.42
CA PRO A 698 -33.47 -5.80 -20.53
C PRO A 698 -34.02 -5.87 -21.96
N GLU A 699 -33.86 -4.81 -22.74
CA GLU A 699 -34.35 -4.69 -24.11
C GLU A 699 -33.68 -5.74 -25.02
N ASP A 700 -32.35 -5.83 -24.98
CA ASP A 700 -31.61 -6.80 -25.79
C ASP A 700 -31.82 -8.23 -25.30
N ALA A 701 -32.08 -8.42 -24.00
CA ALA A 701 -32.49 -9.72 -23.46
C ALA A 701 -33.85 -10.16 -24.02
N LEU A 702 -34.81 -9.25 -24.15
CA LEU A 702 -36.12 -9.53 -24.75
C LEU A 702 -36.01 -9.81 -26.25
N ILE A 703 -35.17 -9.08 -26.97
CA ILE A 703 -34.92 -9.34 -28.41
C ILE A 703 -34.25 -10.71 -28.59
N SER A 704 -33.29 -11.06 -27.73
CA SER A 704 -32.65 -12.39 -27.74
C SER A 704 -33.69 -13.52 -27.65
N LEU A 705 -34.71 -13.37 -26.78
CA LEU A 705 -35.80 -14.33 -26.67
C LEU A 705 -36.68 -14.41 -27.93
N GLN A 706 -36.90 -13.30 -28.63
CA GLN A 706 -37.65 -13.30 -29.90
C GLN A 706 -36.94 -14.14 -30.97
N HIS A 707 -35.61 -14.24 -30.89
CA HIS A 707 -34.78 -15.06 -31.77
C HIS A 707 -34.60 -16.51 -31.29
N GLY A 708 -35.30 -16.93 -30.24
CA GLY A 708 -35.33 -18.32 -29.78
C GLY A 708 -33.99 -18.83 -29.24
N VAL A 709 -33.18 -17.95 -28.65
CA VAL A 709 -31.92 -18.34 -27.99
C VAL A 709 -32.21 -19.24 -26.79
N ASP A 710 -31.32 -20.17 -26.50
CA ASP A 710 -31.46 -21.09 -25.37
C ASP A 710 -30.99 -20.46 -24.05
N GLY A 711 -30.12 -19.45 -24.10
CA GLY A 711 -29.66 -18.73 -22.92
C GLY A 711 -29.11 -17.33 -23.21
N ILE A 712 -29.03 -16.51 -22.17
CA ILE A 712 -28.48 -15.16 -22.19
C ILE A 712 -27.27 -15.10 -21.26
N PHE A 713 -26.17 -14.53 -21.73
CA PHE A 713 -24.93 -14.41 -20.98
C PHE A 713 -24.60 -12.92 -20.77
N ILE A 714 -24.88 -12.47 -19.56
CA ILE A 714 -24.69 -11.10 -19.09
C ILE A 714 -23.20 -10.85 -18.89
N SER A 715 -22.65 -9.93 -19.69
CA SER A 715 -21.22 -9.71 -19.82
C SER A 715 -20.96 -8.29 -20.31
N ASN A 716 -20.04 -7.57 -19.66
CA ASN A 716 -19.39 -6.37 -20.24
C ASN A 716 -17.95 -6.69 -20.69
N HIS A 717 -17.71 -7.97 -21.02
CA HIS A 717 -16.44 -8.49 -21.54
C HIS A 717 -15.26 -8.30 -20.57
N GLY A 718 -15.53 -8.34 -19.27
CA GLY A 718 -14.53 -8.11 -18.23
C GLY A 718 -14.05 -6.66 -18.16
N GLY A 719 -14.88 -5.70 -18.59
CA GLY A 719 -14.53 -4.28 -18.70
C GLY A 719 -13.56 -3.96 -19.84
N ARG A 720 -13.56 -4.76 -20.92
CA ARG A 720 -12.58 -4.67 -22.04
C ARG A 720 -13.14 -4.09 -23.34
N GLN A 721 -14.44 -3.82 -23.39
CA GLN A 721 -15.13 -3.34 -24.58
C GLN A 721 -15.49 -1.86 -24.44
N LEU A 722 -16.75 -1.53 -24.17
CA LEU A 722 -17.17 -0.16 -23.87
C LEU A 722 -16.88 0.15 -22.40
N ASP A 723 -16.12 1.22 -22.12
CA ASP A 723 -15.92 1.68 -20.74
C ASP A 723 -17.07 2.60 -20.28
N THR A 724 -17.15 2.85 -18.97
CA THR A 724 -18.23 3.59 -18.29
C THR A 724 -19.64 2.97 -18.40
N VAL A 725 -19.72 1.66 -18.63
CA VAL A 725 -21.00 0.90 -18.65
C VAL A 725 -21.36 0.34 -17.27
N GLN A 726 -22.61 -0.06 -17.10
CA GLN A 726 -23.07 -0.73 -15.88
C GLN A 726 -22.31 -2.04 -15.62
N THR A 727 -22.20 -2.37 -14.33
CA THR A 727 -21.62 -3.66 -13.92
C THR A 727 -22.61 -4.80 -14.12
N THR A 728 -22.10 -6.01 -14.38
CA THR A 728 -22.96 -7.18 -14.61
C THR A 728 -23.81 -7.53 -13.39
N ALA A 729 -23.31 -7.31 -12.18
CA ALA A 729 -24.07 -7.50 -10.94
C ALA A 729 -25.21 -6.49 -10.76
N GLU A 730 -25.11 -5.29 -11.34
CA GLU A 730 -26.16 -4.27 -11.27
C GLU A 730 -27.29 -4.55 -12.27
N VAL A 731 -26.97 -5.00 -13.49
CA VAL A 731 -27.98 -5.28 -14.53
C VAL A 731 -28.63 -6.66 -14.40
N LEU A 732 -27.98 -7.60 -13.70
CA LEU A 732 -28.46 -8.98 -13.55
C LEU A 732 -29.91 -9.08 -13.06
N PRO A 733 -30.34 -8.41 -11.97
CA PRO A 733 -31.73 -8.49 -11.50
C PRO A 733 -32.76 -7.97 -12.52
N GLU A 734 -32.41 -6.92 -13.27
CA GLU A 734 -33.30 -6.29 -14.26
C GLU A 734 -33.51 -7.22 -15.45
N ILE A 735 -32.44 -7.85 -15.95
CA ILE A 735 -32.51 -8.82 -17.05
C ILE A 735 -33.27 -10.08 -16.61
N VAL A 736 -33.00 -10.61 -15.43
CA VAL A 736 -33.74 -11.76 -14.87
C VAL A 736 -35.24 -11.46 -14.82
N ALA A 737 -35.61 -10.27 -14.35
CA ALA A 737 -37.01 -9.84 -14.27
C ALA A 737 -37.67 -9.70 -15.66
N ALA A 738 -36.93 -9.27 -16.69
CA ALA A 738 -37.43 -9.18 -18.06
C ALA A 738 -37.59 -10.56 -18.72
N VAL A 739 -36.64 -11.46 -18.49
CA VAL A 739 -36.63 -12.80 -19.10
C VAL A 739 -37.69 -13.71 -18.51
N LYS A 740 -38.00 -13.58 -17.21
CA LYS A 740 -39.05 -14.36 -16.51
C LYS A 740 -38.90 -15.87 -16.68
N GLY A 741 -37.67 -16.37 -16.62
CA GLY A 741 -37.36 -17.80 -16.71
C GLY A 741 -37.58 -18.44 -18.08
N ARG A 742 -37.76 -17.65 -19.16
CA ARG A 742 -37.94 -18.18 -20.53
C ARG A 742 -36.68 -18.79 -21.14
N CYS A 743 -35.50 -18.49 -20.58
CA CYS A 743 -34.22 -19.12 -20.93
C CYS A 743 -33.29 -19.12 -19.71
N GLU A 744 -32.17 -19.84 -19.79
CA GLU A 744 -31.15 -19.81 -18.73
C GLU A 744 -30.31 -18.53 -18.79
N ILE A 745 -29.95 -18.00 -17.61
CA ILE A 745 -29.14 -16.79 -17.44
C ILE A 745 -27.75 -17.15 -16.92
N PHE A 746 -26.72 -16.67 -17.61
CA PHE A 746 -25.33 -16.79 -17.22
C PHE A 746 -24.74 -15.41 -16.97
N VAL A 747 -23.74 -15.32 -16.10
CA VAL A 747 -23.09 -14.04 -15.78
C VAL A 747 -21.58 -14.22 -15.55
N ASP A 748 -20.79 -13.31 -16.11
CA ASP A 748 -19.37 -13.14 -15.75
C ASP A 748 -19.08 -11.69 -15.36
N CYS A 749 -17.79 -11.33 -15.30
CA CYS A 749 -17.28 -10.01 -14.89
C CYS A 749 -17.48 -9.72 -13.39
N GLY A 750 -16.39 -9.62 -12.63
CA GLY A 750 -16.45 -9.27 -11.20
C GLY A 750 -16.65 -10.45 -10.25
N VAL A 751 -16.89 -11.67 -10.75
CA VAL A 751 -16.92 -12.90 -9.94
C VAL A 751 -15.49 -13.26 -9.53
N SER A 752 -15.19 -13.13 -8.24
CA SER A 752 -13.83 -13.33 -7.71
C SER A 752 -13.74 -14.36 -6.58
N ARG A 753 -14.88 -14.71 -5.96
CA ARG A 753 -14.98 -15.63 -4.80
C ARG A 753 -16.24 -16.47 -4.84
N GLY A 754 -16.27 -17.53 -4.03
CA GLY A 754 -17.46 -18.37 -3.86
C GLY A 754 -18.69 -17.60 -3.36
N SER A 755 -18.50 -16.55 -2.55
CA SER A 755 -19.60 -15.67 -2.13
C SER A 755 -20.17 -14.83 -3.27
N ASP A 756 -19.38 -14.49 -4.29
CA ASP A 756 -19.86 -13.77 -5.47
C ASP A 756 -20.69 -14.70 -6.35
N VAL A 757 -20.28 -15.97 -6.47
CA VAL A 757 -21.09 -17.02 -7.10
C VAL A 757 -22.43 -17.14 -6.38
N PHE A 758 -22.44 -17.24 -5.05
CA PHE A 758 -23.68 -17.27 -4.26
C PHE A 758 -24.58 -16.06 -4.54
N LYS A 759 -24.00 -14.85 -4.59
CA LYS A 759 -24.76 -13.62 -4.87
C LYS A 759 -25.32 -13.61 -6.30
N ALA A 760 -24.54 -14.04 -7.30
CA ALA A 760 -25.01 -14.15 -8.68
C ALA A 760 -26.24 -15.06 -8.78
N LEU A 761 -26.20 -16.22 -8.09
CA LEU A 761 -27.34 -17.15 -8.03
C LEU A 761 -28.54 -16.52 -7.31
N ALA A 762 -28.32 -15.85 -6.18
CA ALA A 762 -29.36 -15.17 -5.44
C ALA A 762 -30.03 -14.05 -6.26
N LEU A 763 -29.27 -13.38 -7.12
CA LEU A 763 -29.77 -12.36 -8.05
C LEU A 763 -30.45 -12.96 -9.30
N GLY A 764 -30.44 -14.28 -9.46
CA GLY A 764 -31.22 -15.02 -10.46
C GLY A 764 -30.43 -15.60 -11.63
N ALA A 765 -29.09 -15.61 -11.58
CA ALA A 765 -28.30 -16.37 -12.55
C ALA A 765 -28.47 -17.88 -12.32
N ASN A 766 -28.44 -18.68 -13.40
CA ASN A 766 -28.37 -20.14 -13.32
C ASN A 766 -26.94 -20.62 -13.03
N MET A 767 -25.94 -19.91 -13.55
CA MET A 767 -24.52 -20.23 -13.37
C MET A 767 -23.65 -18.98 -13.57
N ALA A 768 -22.63 -18.81 -12.72
CA ALA A 768 -21.62 -17.78 -12.88
C ALA A 768 -20.43 -18.30 -13.71
N PHE A 769 -19.61 -17.40 -14.27
CA PHE A 769 -18.40 -17.77 -15.00
C PHE A 769 -17.20 -16.89 -14.59
N ALA A 770 -16.00 -17.49 -14.59
CA ALA A 770 -14.75 -16.81 -14.26
C ALA A 770 -13.75 -16.88 -15.42
N GLY A 771 -13.12 -15.74 -15.72
CA GLY A 771 -12.08 -15.59 -16.76
C GLY A 771 -10.68 -15.44 -16.16
N ARG A 772 -10.28 -14.19 -15.86
CA ARG A 772 -8.93 -13.85 -15.35
C ARG A 772 -8.41 -14.76 -14.22
N PRO A 773 -9.18 -15.13 -13.18
CA PRO A 773 -8.70 -16.04 -12.14
C PRO A 773 -8.16 -17.38 -12.67
N LEU A 774 -8.76 -17.92 -13.74
CA LEU A 774 -8.32 -19.17 -14.36
C LEU A 774 -7.05 -18.99 -15.19
N ILE A 775 -6.83 -17.81 -15.77
CA ILE A 775 -5.55 -17.47 -16.42
C ILE A 775 -4.43 -17.40 -15.39
N TRP A 776 -4.71 -16.84 -14.20
CA TRP A 776 -3.73 -16.80 -13.12
C TRP A 776 -3.38 -18.20 -12.63
N GLY A 777 -4.38 -19.05 -12.39
CA GLY A 777 -4.18 -20.46 -12.04
C GLY A 777 -3.36 -21.21 -13.09
N LEU A 778 -3.71 -21.01 -14.36
CA LEU A 778 -3.00 -21.59 -15.49
C LEU A 778 -1.52 -21.16 -15.51
N ALA A 779 -1.23 -19.86 -15.33
CA ALA A 779 0.14 -19.36 -15.30
C ALA A 779 0.97 -19.94 -14.16
N VAL A 780 0.38 -20.11 -12.98
CA VAL A 780 1.10 -20.59 -11.78
C VAL A 780 1.40 -22.08 -11.83
N GLY A 781 0.50 -22.90 -12.37
CA GLY A 781 0.62 -24.35 -12.24
C GLY A 781 -0.07 -25.15 -13.33
N GLY A 782 -0.28 -24.58 -14.51
CA GLY A 782 -0.93 -25.26 -15.63
C GLY A 782 -2.33 -25.77 -15.26
N GLU A 783 -2.59 -27.03 -15.59
CA GLU A 783 -3.85 -27.72 -15.28
C GLU A 783 -4.15 -27.74 -13.77
N GLU A 784 -3.17 -28.11 -12.93
CA GLU A 784 -3.37 -28.23 -11.48
C GLU A 784 -3.59 -26.86 -10.83
N GLY A 785 -2.94 -25.81 -11.33
CA GLY A 785 -3.18 -24.44 -10.87
C GLY A 785 -4.60 -23.97 -11.20
N ALA A 786 -5.08 -24.20 -12.43
CA ALA A 786 -6.45 -23.89 -12.83
C ALA A 786 -7.49 -24.69 -12.02
N LYS A 787 -7.25 -25.99 -11.82
CA LYS A 787 -8.09 -26.88 -11.00
C LYS A 787 -8.13 -26.42 -9.54
N LYS A 788 -7.00 -25.96 -9.00
CA LYS A 788 -6.94 -25.41 -7.64
C LYS A 788 -7.80 -24.15 -7.51
N VAL A 789 -7.77 -23.25 -8.49
CA VAL A 789 -8.66 -22.07 -8.50
C VAL A 789 -10.13 -22.49 -8.48
N LEU A 790 -10.55 -23.42 -9.35
CA LEU A 790 -11.92 -23.96 -9.36
C LEU A 790 -12.32 -24.62 -8.03
N GLN A 791 -11.41 -25.39 -7.44
CA GLN A 791 -11.63 -26.01 -6.13
C GLN A 791 -11.86 -24.96 -5.04
N ILE A 792 -11.10 -23.86 -5.05
CA ILE A 792 -11.30 -22.81 -4.04
C ILE A 792 -12.66 -22.14 -4.21
N TYR A 793 -13.08 -21.82 -5.43
CA TYR A 793 -14.44 -21.32 -5.66
C TYR A 793 -15.52 -22.28 -5.14
N LYS A 794 -15.35 -23.57 -5.38
CA LYS A 794 -16.26 -24.62 -4.90
C LYS A 794 -16.32 -24.66 -3.37
N ASP A 795 -15.16 -24.64 -2.71
CA ASP A 795 -15.05 -24.68 -1.24
C ASP A 795 -15.63 -23.41 -0.59
N GLU A 796 -15.34 -22.23 -1.16
CA GLU A 796 -15.88 -20.96 -0.69
C GLU A 796 -17.40 -20.87 -0.90
N LEU A 797 -17.93 -21.41 -2.00
CA LEU A 797 -19.36 -21.48 -2.25
C LEU A 797 -20.04 -22.42 -1.25
N ASP A 798 -19.48 -23.62 -1.04
CA ASP A 798 -20.00 -24.60 -0.07
C ASP A 798 -20.09 -23.97 1.33
N LEU A 799 -19.02 -23.31 1.76
CA LEU A 799 -19.02 -22.62 3.04
C LEU A 799 -20.02 -21.46 3.07
N THR A 800 -20.11 -20.65 2.01
CA THR A 800 -21.07 -19.56 1.95
C THR A 800 -22.49 -20.09 2.08
N MET A 801 -22.82 -21.20 1.41
CA MET A 801 -24.10 -21.89 1.55
C MET A 801 -24.34 -22.35 2.98
N ALA A 802 -23.35 -22.99 3.61
CA ALA A 802 -23.44 -23.44 5.00
C ALA A 802 -23.75 -22.28 5.96
N LEU A 803 -22.98 -21.19 5.87
CA LEU A 803 -23.13 -20.01 6.71
C LEU A 803 -24.41 -19.22 6.41
N ALA A 804 -24.91 -19.30 5.17
CA ALA A 804 -26.19 -18.71 4.78
C ALA A 804 -27.40 -19.55 5.22
N GLY A 805 -27.22 -20.81 5.66
CA GLY A 805 -28.32 -21.70 6.02
C GLY A 805 -28.98 -22.40 4.82
N VAL A 806 -28.22 -22.60 3.75
CA VAL A 806 -28.65 -23.15 2.45
C VAL A 806 -28.07 -24.54 2.27
N ARG A 807 -28.92 -25.52 1.90
CA ARG A 807 -28.50 -26.91 1.70
C ARG A 807 -28.29 -27.28 0.23
N LYS A 808 -29.01 -26.63 -0.68
CA LYS A 808 -28.98 -26.91 -2.12
C LYS A 808 -28.92 -25.61 -2.89
N VAL A 809 -28.28 -25.59 -4.05
CA VAL A 809 -28.23 -24.41 -4.93
C VAL A 809 -29.63 -23.90 -5.27
N SER A 810 -30.60 -24.80 -5.46
CA SER A 810 -32.01 -24.45 -5.71
C SER A 810 -32.70 -23.69 -4.57
N GLU A 811 -32.13 -23.68 -3.36
CA GLU A 811 -32.65 -22.91 -2.22
C GLU A 811 -32.11 -21.46 -2.21
N ILE A 812 -31.15 -21.11 -3.07
CA ILE A 812 -30.57 -19.76 -3.14
C ILE A 812 -31.53 -18.85 -3.91
N THR A 813 -32.16 -17.92 -3.19
CA THR A 813 -33.12 -16.95 -3.75
C THR A 813 -32.69 -15.51 -3.45
N ASN A 814 -33.40 -14.54 -4.03
CA ASN A 814 -33.16 -13.11 -3.81
C ASN A 814 -33.31 -12.68 -2.35
N GLU A 815 -33.99 -13.46 -1.50
CA GLU A 815 -34.13 -13.18 -0.07
C GLU A 815 -32.80 -13.21 0.69
N TYR A 816 -31.81 -13.96 0.17
CA TYR A 816 -30.48 -14.08 0.76
C TYR A 816 -29.54 -12.93 0.42
N VAL A 817 -29.98 -11.95 -0.37
CA VAL A 817 -29.21 -10.76 -0.69
C VAL A 817 -30.01 -9.48 -0.43
N MET A 818 -29.30 -8.41 -0.10
CA MET A 818 -29.84 -7.06 -0.08
C MET A 818 -28.79 -6.12 -0.67
N ARG A 819 -29.24 -5.19 -1.52
CA ARG A 819 -28.37 -4.13 -2.01
C ARG A 819 -28.14 -3.13 -0.87
N ARG A 820 -26.88 -2.90 -0.52
CA ARG A 820 -26.49 -1.89 0.46
C ARG A 820 -26.75 -0.51 -0.15
N SER A 821 -27.57 0.31 0.49
CA SER A 821 -27.72 1.72 0.12
C SER A 821 -26.37 2.41 0.34
N VAL A 822 -25.81 2.98 -0.73
CA VAL A 822 -24.64 3.86 -0.64
C VAL A 822 -25.17 5.18 -0.07
N LEU A 823 -24.78 5.51 1.17
CA LEU A 823 -24.97 6.83 1.77
C LEU A 823 -23.74 7.69 1.51
#